data_AF-A0A428PMZ5-F1
#
_entry.id   AF-A0A428PMZ5-F1
#
_cell.length_a   1.000
_cell.length_b   1.000
_cell.length_c   1.000
_cell.angle_alpha   90.00
_cell.angle_beta   90.00
_cell.angle_gamma   90.00
#
_symmetry.space_group_name_H-M   'P 1'
#
loop_
_entity.id
_entity.type
_entity.pdbx_description
1 polymer ?
#
loop_
_entity_poly.entity_id
_entity_poly.type
_entity_poly.pdbx_seq_one_letter_code
_entity_poly.pdbx_strand_id
1 'polypeptide(L)'
;MATRTVPGRSFTVRGVVVGLLVGTVICFSNMYFGLQTGWVSIMSMPASLMGFGIFKLLAPHLRFPFSPVENVLLQSVACGMAIMPLGCGLVGVVPAFNYLLEKDEQGPINLSTWQLIIWSLGLCYFGVVFAVPLRVQVIIREKLKFPSGFSTAVLISVLHGQGRQSSKDELEDAAKGNFASLVPRDEPLQQPEIGPAATDQEHQHDVEEEDDDKGDWAANIRLLLLCFGASGLFTLATYFFPVLRNLPIFGSVAANTWLWTFNPSLAYVGQGIIMGTETTLHMLLGAVVGWGILSPIAKSRGWAPGDVDDWEHGSKGWIIWISLAIMLVDAIVSLAYVSLRAVWTNDQTASFITSLRHRVQEHGVFGLWKPQSHDYSLLNNEDAEPHSHHDDAVGDEAEVDEEEEDAPPHQRIGGRLVSVGLLASIALCVLTIHLVFGDLVPLYATVIAVLMALVLSIMGVRALGETDLNPVSGISKLAQLFFALIIPQAHKSSVLINLIAGAVSEAGALQAGDLMQDLKTGHLLGAAPKAQFWGQVIGATAGAILSAFIYRIYTTVYEIPGDLFQVPTAYVWIFTARLVTGSGLPYRAKEWAIGAAVLFVGTTITRTLAVGKRWRPLIPGGIAVAVGMYNVPSFTLARAVGGLFAWYWVHFARRAQTPLIILASGFILGEGFLSIVNLFLQGLGVPHL
;
A
#
# COMPACT_ATOMS: atom_id res chain seq x y z
N MET A 1 -20.61 29.35 2.57
CA MET A 1 -21.74 28.63 3.21
C MET A 1 -21.62 27.17 2.82
N ALA A 2 -21.44 26.13 3.63
CA ALA A 2 -21.15 25.91 5.04
C ALA A 2 -20.11 24.78 5.08
N THR A 3 -18.90 25.02 5.61
CA THR A 3 -17.88 23.97 5.75
C THR A 3 -18.44 22.88 6.65
N ARG A 4 -18.56 21.65 6.15
CA ARG A 4 -18.94 20.45 6.93
C ARG A 4 -17.89 20.19 8.00
N THR A 5 -17.93 20.94 9.09
CA THR A 5 -17.08 20.72 10.27
C THR A 5 -17.71 19.58 11.06
N VAL A 6 -17.19 18.36 10.84
CA VAL A 6 -17.61 17.19 11.60
C VAL A 6 -17.26 17.43 13.08
N PRO A 7 -18.22 17.28 14.02
CA PRO A 7 -17.98 17.55 15.43
C PRO A 7 -16.90 16.63 16.00
N GLY A 8 -15.88 17.21 16.64
CA GLY A 8 -14.83 16.46 17.34
C GLY A 8 -13.47 17.16 17.32
N ARG A 9 -12.54 16.68 18.15
CA ARG A 9 -11.14 17.11 18.10
C ARG A 9 -10.38 16.15 17.19
N SER A 10 -9.84 16.65 16.09
CA SER A 10 -9.09 15.82 15.13
C SER A 10 -7.79 15.26 15.71
N PHE A 11 -7.26 15.85 16.79
CA PHE A 11 -6.09 15.33 17.50
C PHE A 11 -6.43 15.05 18.97
N THR A 12 -6.32 13.80 19.41
CA THR A 12 -6.57 13.37 20.79
C THR A 12 -5.51 12.38 21.26
N VAL A 13 -5.14 12.47 22.54
CA VAL A 13 -4.17 11.54 23.15
C VAL A 13 -4.74 10.12 23.20
N ARG A 14 -6.03 9.97 23.54
CA ARG A 14 -6.69 8.66 23.59
C ARG A 14 -6.74 7.99 22.22
N GLY A 15 -6.99 8.75 21.14
CA GLY A 15 -6.96 8.24 19.77
C GLY A 15 -5.57 7.76 19.37
N VAL A 16 -4.52 8.51 19.74
CA VAL A 16 -3.11 8.08 19.53
C VAL A 16 -2.78 6.82 20.30
N VAL A 17 -3.14 6.73 21.60
CA VAL A 17 -2.86 5.56 22.43
C VAL A 17 -3.53 4.31 21.86
N VAL A 18 -4.83 4.37 21.55
CA VAL A 18 -5.52 3.22 20.97
C VAL A 18 -5.00 2.92 19.56
N GLY A 19 -4.66 3.93 18.77
CA GLY A 19 -4.01 3.76 17.47
C GLY A 19 -2.68 2.99 17.56
N LEU A 20 -1.85 3.29 18.55
CA LEU A 20 -0.59 2.55 18.80
C LEU A 20 -0.85 1.11 19.28
N LEU A 21 -1.87 0.89 20.12
CA LEU A 21 -2.25 -0.47 20.55
C LEU A 21 -2.73 -1.32 19.37
N VAL A 22 -3.62 -0.78 18.54
CA VAL A 22 -4.11 -1.44 17.32
C VAL A 22 -2.95 -1.65 16.34
N GLY A 23 -2.14 -0.62 16.11
CA GLY A 23 -0.96 -0.68 15.25
C GLY A 23 0.04 -1.73 15.71
N THR A 24 0.18 -1.97 17.01
CA THR A 24 1.08 -3.02 17.56
C THR A 24 0.65 -4.40 17.08
N VAL A 25 -0.65 -4.73 17.20
CA VAL A 25 -1.20 -6.02 16.74
C VAL A 25 -1.00 -6.21 15.24
N ILE A 26 -1.28 -5.17 14.45
CA ILE A 26 -1.11 -5.22 13.00
C ILE A 26 0.39 -5.32 12.63
N CYS A 27 1.28 -4.65 13.35
CA CYS A 27 2.72 -4.70 13.14
C CYS A 27 3.28 -6.12 13.34
N PHE A 28 2.87 -6.83 14.39
CA PHE A 28 3.20 -8.25 14.57
C PHE A 28 2.68 -9.12 13.41
N SER A 29 1.43 -8.89 13.01
CA SER A 29 0.79 -9.61 11.90
C SER A 29 1.55 -9.40 10.58
N ASN A 30 1.93 -8.16 10.29
CA ASN A 30 2.68 -7.79 9.10
C ASN A 30 4.11 -8.32 9.11
N MET A 31 4.77 -8.38 10.26
CA MET A 31 6.08 -9.04 10.37
C MET A 31 5.95 -10.54 10.06
N TYR A 32 4.95 -11.21 10.65
CA TYR A 32 4.69 -12.64 10.45
C TYR A 32 4.43 -12.96 8.97
N PHE A 33 3.42 -12.32 8.36
CA PHE A 33 3.07 -12.59 6.96
C PHE A 33 4.13 -12.11 5.97
N GLY A 34 4.85 -11.04 6.30
CA GLY A 34 5.94 -10.50 5.50
C GLY A 34 7.13 -11.46 5.44
N LEU A 35 7.58 -11.99 6.58
CA LEU A 35 8.68 -12.98 6.61
C LEU A 35 8.25 -14.32 6.00
N GLN A 36 6.98 -14.71 6.14
CA GLN A 36 6.49 -16.00 5.67
C GLN A 36 6.21 -16.02 4.17
N THR A 37 5.55 -14.98 3.65
CA THR A 37 5.02 -14.98 2.26
C THR A 37 5.38 -13.73 1.46
N GLY A 38 6.07 -12.77 2.07
CA GLY A 38 6.37 -11.49 1.43
C GLY A 38 5.19 -10.52 1.33
N TRP A 39 4.06 -10.82 1.96
CA TRP A 39 2.85 -9.99 1.90
C TRP A 39 2.68 -9.16 3.18
N VAL A 40 2.40 -7.86 2.99
CA VAL A 40 2.12 -6.88 4.04
C VAL A 40 0.94 -6.02 3.61
N SER A 41 0.10 -5.60 4.55
CA SER A 41 -1.04 -4.73 4.27
C SER A 41 -1.14 -3.56 5.25
N ILE A 42 -1.61 -2.43 4.76
CA ILE A 42 -1.86 -1.20 5.54
C ILE A 42 -2.99 -1.45 6.57
N MET A 43 -3.98 -2.27 6.24
CA MET A 43 -5.09 -2.64 7.12
C MET A 43 -5.87 -1.45 7.71
N SER A 44 -6.09 -0.37 6.95
CA SER A 44 -6.78 0.85 7.41
C SER A 44 -8.21 0.63 7.89
N MET A 45 -9.04 -0.06 7.10
CA MET A 45 -10.41 -0.45 7.48
C MET A 45 -10.44 -1.31 8.76
N PRO A 46 -9.68 -2.42 8.86
CA PRO A 46 -9.57 -3.19 10.10
C PRO A 46 -9.11 -2.36 11.29
N ALA A 47 -8.11 -1.48 11.11
CA ALA A 47 -7.60 -0.61 12.17
C ALA A 47 -8.70 0.31 12.72
N SER A 48 -9.47 0.93 11.83
CA SER A 48 -10.61 1.76 12.21
C SER A 48 -11.70 0.98 12.94
N LEU A 49 -12.04 -0.23 12.45
CA LEU A 49 -13.06 -1.08 13.07
C LEU A 49 -12.65 -1.55 14.47
N MET A 50 -11.40 -1.99 14.65
CA MET A 50 -10.85 -2.36 15.97
C MET A 50 -10.84 -1.17 16.92
N GLY A 51 -10.37 -0.01 16.45
CA GLY A 51 -10.38 1.23 17.23
C GLY A 51 -11.78 1.60 17.71
N PHE A 52 -12.74 1.59 16.80
CA PHE A 52 -14.15 1.83 17.13
C PHE A 52 -14.69 0.81 18.15
N GLY A 53 -14.39 -0.48 17.98
CA GLY A 53 -14.77 -1.53 18.93
C GLY A 53 -14.23 -1.28 20.35
N ILE A 54 -12.96 -0.92 20.47
CA ILE A 54 -12.32 -0.58 21.76
C ILE A 54 -13.01 0.63 22.40
N PHE A 55 -13.25 1.70 21.65
CA PHE A 55 -13.92 2.90 22.16
C PHE A 55 -15.37 2.63 22.56
N LYS A 56 -16.06 1.73 21.86
CA LYS A 56 -17.43 1.34 22.21
C LYS A 56 -17.50 0.50 23.48
N LEU A 57 -16.55 -0.41 23.68
CA LEU A 57 -16.42 -1.15 24.95
C LEU A 57 -16.11 -0.21 26.13
N LEU A 58 -15.30 0.81 25.87
CA LEU A 58 -14.95 1.82 26.87
C LEU A 58 -15.99 2.93 27.01
N ALA A 59 -17.02 2.99 26.17
CA ALA A 59 -18.00 4.08 26.12
C ALA A 59 -18.59 4.48 27.48
N PRO A 60 -18.96 3.55 28.39
CA PRO A 60 -19.48 3.91 29.72
C PRO A 60 -18.48 4.70 30.59
N HIS A 61 -17.18 4.60 30.29
CA HIS A 61 -16.09 5.21 31.04
C HIS A 61 -15.54 6.48 30.37
N LEU A 62 -16.04 6.84 29.18
CA LEU A 62 -15.56 7.98 28.43
C LEU A 62 -16.34 9.24 28.78
N ARG A 63 -15.63 10.32 29.11
CA ARG A 63 -16.24 11.65 29.34
C ARG A 63 -16.80 12.28 28.07
N PHE A 64 -16.26 11.93 26.91
CA PHE A 64 -16.64 12.48 25.62
C PHE A 64 -16.84 11.34 24.61
N PRO A 65 -17.81 11.43 23.70
CA PRO A 65 -18.02 10.40 22.68
C PRO A 65 -16.81 10.31 21.76
N PHE A 66 -16.59 9.12 21.19
CA PHE A 66 -15.59 8.90 20.15
C PHE A 66 -16.14 9.43 18.83
N SER A 67 -15.42 10.32 18.16
CA SER A 67 -15.91 10.99 16.95
C SER A 67 -15.33 10.40 15.64
N PRO A 68 -15.94 10.65 14.48
CA PRO A 68 -15.42 10.19 13.19
C PRO A 68 -14.00 10.70 12.91
N VAL A 69 -13.76 12.00 13.15
CA VAL A 69 -12.43 12.62 12.96
C VAL A 69 -11.37 12.07 13.91
N GLU A 70 -11.77 11.60 15.09
CA GLU A 70 -10.87 10.91 16.03
C GLU A 70 -10.57 9.48 15.57
N ASN A 71 -11.52 8.81 14.92
CA ASN A 71 -11.32 7.51 14.28
C ASN A 71 -10.34 7.60 13.10
N VAL A 72 -10.41 8.67 12.31
CA VAL A 72 -9.40 8.96 11.28
C VAL A 72 -8.01 9.09 11.88
N LEU A 73 -7.85 9.85 12.98
CA LEU A 73 -6.56 9.96 13.67
C LEU A 73 -6.04 8.60 14.14
N LEU A 74 -6.90 7.82 14.80
CA LEU A 74 -6.56 6.49 15.28
C LEU A 74 -6.08 5.60 14.15
N GLN A 75 -6.82 5.60 13.05
CA GLN A 75 -6.51 4.84 11.85
C GLN A 75 -5.16 5.27 11.26
N SER A 76 -4.88 6.57 11.16
CA SER A 76 -3.58 7.05 10.69
C SER A 76 -2.43 6.61 11.58
N VAL A 77 -2.57 6.73 12.90
CA VAL A 77 -1.52 6.27 13.84
C VAL A 77 -1.27 4.76 13.70
N ALA A 78 -2.34 3.97 13.61
CA ALA A 78 -2.25 2.52 13.46
C ALA A 78 -1.59 2.12 12.13
N CYS A 79 -1.99 2.74 11.01
CA CYS A 79 -1.43 2.48 9.69
C CYS A 79 0.05 2.86 9.60
N GLY A 80 0.41 4.04 10.10
CA GLY A 80 1.81 4.49 10.15
C GLY A 80 2.72 3.52 10.91
N MET A 81 2.22 2.93 12.01
CA MET A 81 2.95 1.89 12.74
C MET A 81 2.97 0.55 12.00
N ALA A 82 1.83 0.12 11.48
CA ALA A 82 1.62 -1.19 10.89
C ALA A 82 2.51 -1.48 9.68
N ILE A 83 2.83 -0.46 8.87
CA ILE A 83 3.55 -0.64 7.60
C ILE A 83 5.08 -0.68 7.77
N MET A 84 5.61 -0.31 8.94
CA MET A 84 7.06 -0.24 9.20
C MET A 84 7.85 -1.55 8.98
N PRO A 85 7.29 -2.77 9.17
CA PRO A 85 7.98 -4.00 8.77
C PRO A 85 8.39 -4.02 7.29
N LEU A 86 7.55 -3.51 6.40
CA LEU A 86 7.85 -3.36 4.97
C LEU A 86 8.67 -2.09 4.72
N GLY A 87 8.21 -0.93 5.22
CA GLY A 87 8.84 0.36 4.95
C GLY A 87 10.28 0.50 5.46
N CYS A 88 10.67 -0.27 6.49
CA CYS A 88 12.05 -0.32 6.99
C CYS A 88 12.86 -1.49 6.37
N GLY A 89 12.28 -2.24 5.43
CA GLY A 89 12.92 -3.37 4.74
C GLY A 89 13.09 -4.63 5.59
N LEU A 90 12.47 -4.72 6.78
CA LEU A 90 12.70 -5.79 7.75
C LEU A 90 12.20 -7.17 7.29
N VAL A 91 11.25 -7.19 6.34
CA VAL A 91 10.70 -8.43 5.77
C VAL A 91 11.32 -8.82 4.42
N GLY A 92 12.26 -8.02 3.90
CA GLY A 92 12.86 -8.23 2.57
C GLY A 92 14.34 -7.87 2.52
N VAL A 93 14.66 -6.58 2.50
CA VAL A 93 16.04 -6.09 2.33
C VAL A 93 16.96 -6.50 3.49
N VAL A 94 16.48 -6.40 4.73
CA VAL A 94 17.27 -6.77 5.91
C VAL A 94 17.61 -8.26 5.91
N PRO A 95 16.64 -9.20 5.78
CA PRO A 95 16.99 -10.61 5.60
C PRO A 95 17.91 -10.86 4.40
N ALA A 96 17.79 -10.10 3.31
CA ALA A 96 18.65 -10.26 2.14
C ALA A 96 20.13 -10.01 2.47
N PHE A 97 20.47 -8.88 3.11
CA PHE A 97 21.86 -8.63 3.48
C PHE A 97 22.32 -9.40 4.72
N ASN A 98 21.39 -9.82 5.57
CA ASN A 98 21.70 -10.52 6.82
C ASN A 98 21.99 -12.01 6.59
N TYR A 99 21.30 -12.64 5.64
CA TYR A 99 21.40 -14.09 5.42
C TYR A 99 21.84 -14.50 4.01
N LEU A 100 21.63 -13.66 2.99
CA LEU A 100 21.80 -14.07 1.59
C LEU A 100 23.03 -13.46 0.90
N LEU A 101 23.61 -12.37 1.43
CA LEU A 101 24.85 -11.81 0.88
C LEU A 101 26.01 -12.79 1.07
N GLU A 102 26.77 -12.99 -0.01
CA GLU A 102 27.94 -13.86 -0.04
C GLU A 102 29.19 -13.13 0.52
N LYS A 103 30.23 -13.91 0.83
CA LYS A 103 31.46 -13.38 1.47
C LYS A 103 32.24 -12.42 0.57
N ASP A 104 32.20 -12.65 -0.73
CA ASP A 104 32.78 -11.78 -1.75
C ASP A 104 32.01 -10.45 -1.90
N GLU A 105 30.71 -10.46 -1.57
CA GLU A 105 29.81 -9.29 -1.56
C GLU A 105 29.84 -8.50 -0.24
N GLN A 106 30.82 -8.75 0.65
CA GLN A 106 30.92 -8.20 2.02
C GLN A 106 29.84 -8.68 3.01
N GLY A 107 29.21 -9.83 2.73
CA GLY A 107 28.23 -10.46 3.61
C GLY A 107 28.77 -11.61 4.49
N PRO A 108 27.95 -12.12 5.42
CA PRO A 108 26.64 -11.61 5.85
C PRO A 108 26.76 -10.39 6.78
N ILE A 109 25.79 -9.47 6.73
CA ILE A 109 25.78 -8.25 7.55
C ILE A 109 24.74 -8.37 8.68
N ASN A 110 25.24 -8.74 9.86
CA ASN A 110 24.44 -8.84 11.07
C ASN A 110 24.35 -7.50 11.80
N LEU A 111 23.28 -6.76 11.57
CA LEU A 111 23.00 -5.54 12.32
C LEU A 111 22.56 -5.86 13.74
N SER A 112 23.04 -5.12 14.73
CA SER A 112 22.49 -5.13 16.10
C SER A 112 21.09 -4.52 16.14
N THR A 113 20.31 -4.80 17.21
CA THR A 113 18.98 -4.21 17.39
C THR A 113 19.02 -2.68 17.36
N TRP A 114 20.07 -2.07 17.95
CA TRP A 114 20.24 -0.61 17.92
C TRP A 114 20.51 -0.08 16.51
N GLN A 115 21.33 -0.78 15.72
CA GLN A 115 21.55 -0.40 14.32
C GLN A 115 20.28 -0.54 13.49
N LEU A 116 19.46 -1.57 13.72
CA LEU A 116 18.15 -1.72 13.06
C LEU A 116 17.20 -0.58 13.43
N ILE A 117 17.19 -0.14 14.69
CA ILE A 117 16.38 1.01 15.14
C ILE A 117 16.87 2.30 14.46
N ILE A 118 18.18 2.55 14.45
CA ILE A 118 18.78 3.73 13.80
C ILE A 118 18.47 3.75 12.31
N TRP A 119 18.66 2.61 11.62
CA TRP A 119 18.28 2.41 10.22
C TRP A 119 16.80 2.73 9.98
N SER A 120 15.91 2.13 10.76
CA SER A 120 14.46 2.26 10.61
C SER A 120 13.98 3.69 10.85
N LEU A 121 14.53 4.36 11.87
CA LEU A 121 14.22 5.78 12.15
C LEU A 121 14.68 6.68 11.01
N GLY A 122 15.82 6.40 10.38
CA GLY A 122 16.27 7.12 9.20
C GLY A 122 15.29 7.09 8.03
N LEU A 123 14.72 5.91 7.77
CA LEU A 123 13.84 5.69 6.62
C LEU A 123 12.42 6.22 6.82
N CYS A 124 11.92 6.32 8.06
CA CYS A 124 10.49 6.45 8.34
C CYS A 124 9.86 7.86 8.21
N TYR A 125 10.65 8.89 7.84
CA TYR A 125 10.18 10.29 7.88
C TYR A 125 10.08 10.98 6.53
N PHE A 126 11.10 10.83 5.66
CA PHE A 126 11.22 11.71 4.49
C PHE A 126 10.05 11.51 3.50
N GLY A 127 9.54 10.28 3.36
CA GLY A 127 8.36 9.98 2.55
C GLY A 127 7.09 10.64 3.10
N VAL A 128 6.87 10.54 4.42
CA VAL A 128 5.72 11.19 5.11
C VAL A 128 5.75 12.71 4.92
N VAL A 129 6.91 13.34 5.09
CA VAL A 129 7.02 14.81 4.93
C VAL A 129 6.88 15.22 3.47
N PHE A 130 7.47 14.47 2.54
CA PHE A 130 7.40 14.75 1.11
C PHE A 130 5.98 14.59 0.53
N ALA A 131 5.15 13.75 1.16
CA ALA A 131 3.77 13.56 0.75
C ALA A 131 2.91 14.83 0.96
N VAL A 132 3.22 15.65 1.97
CA VAL A 132 2.44 16.86 2.31
C VAL A 132 2.20 17.80 1.11
N PRO A 133 3.22 18.25 0.36
CA PRO A 133 3.00 19.09 -0.83
C PRO A 133 2.23 18.39 -1.94
N LEU A 134 2.30 17.05 -2.04
CA LEU A 134 1.56 16.29 -3.05
C LEU A 134 0.06 16.35 -2.82
N ARG A 135 -0.40 16.46 -1.57
CA ARG A 135 -1.83 16.53 -1.19
C ARG A 135 -2.61 17.56 -2.03
N VAL A 136 -2.09 18.78 -2.15
CA VAL A 136 -2.80 19.86 -2.87
C VAL A 136 -2.99 19.47 -4.33
N GLN A 137 -1.97 18.88 -4.93
CA GLN A 137 -2.04 18.47 -6.32
C GLN A 137 -2.97 17.27 -6.51
N VAL A 138 -2.80 16.19 -5.73
CA VAL A 138 -3.46 14.90 -6.02
C VAL A 138 -4.83 14.74 -5.38
N ILE A 139 -5.09 15.39 -4.24
CA ILE A 139 -6.39 15.29 -3.53
C ILE A 139 -7.29 16.48 -3.83
N ILE A 140 -6.76 17.71 -3.84
CA ILE A 140 -7.58 18.93 -3.98
C ILE A 140 -7.82 19.25 -5.47
N ARG A 141 -6.74 19.42 -6.25
CA ARG A 141 -6.83 19.82 -7.67
C ARG A 141 -7.24 18.67 -8.58
N GLU A 142 -6.45 17.60 -8.58
CA GLU A 142 -6.69 16.44 -9.46
C GLU A 142 -7.86 15.56 -8.98
N LYS A 143 -8.29 15.72 -7.71
CA LYS A 143 -9.36 14.95 -7.07
C LYS A 143 -9.23 13.44 -7.31
N LEU A 144 -8.01 12.91 -7.25
CA LEU A 144 -7.76 11.48 -7.45
C LEU A 144 -8.58 10.65 -6.44
N LYS A 145 -8.93 9.44 -6.86
CA LYS A 145 -9.93 8.61 -6.18
C LYS A 145 -9.43 8.10 -4.84
N PHE A 146 -8.20 7.56 -4.78
CA PHE A 146 -7.65 6.84 -3.62
C PHE A 146 -8.66 5.82 -3.05
N PRO A 147 -8.97 4.74 -3.79
CA PRO A 147 -10.12 3.88 -3.50
C PRO A 147 -10.14 3.25 -2.09
N SER A 148 -8.99 2.83 -1.56
CA SER A 148 -8.88 2.31 -0.19
C SER A 148 -9.18 3.40 0.85
N GLY A 149 -8.67 4.61 0.65
CA GLY A 149 -8.93 5.77 1.50
C GLY A 149 -10.41 6.19 1.46
N PHE A 150 -11.03 6.14 0.28
CA PHE A 150 -12.46 6.33 0.10
C PHE A 150 -13.29 5.26 0.83
N SER A 151 -12.97 3.98 0.64
CA SER A 151 -13.66 2.87 1.31
C SER A 151 -13.55 2.94 2.83
N THR A 152 -12.38 3.37 3.32
CA THR A 152 -12.16 3.61 4.76
C THR A 152 -13.03 4.77 5.27
N ALA A 153 -13.17 5.84 4.49
CA ALA A 153 -14.04 6.96 4.86
C ALA A 153 -15.50 6.53 4.95
N VAL A 154 -16.00 5.80 3.94
CA VAL A 154 -17.35 5.25 3.92
C VAL A 154 -17.60 4.37 5.15
N LEU A 155 -16.67 3.46 5.47
CA LEU A 155 -16.77 2.62 6.66
C LEU A 155 -16.88 3.44 7.95
N ILE A 156 -16.02 4.45 8.11
CA ILE A 156 -16.04 5.32 9.30
C ILE A 156 -17.37 6.08 9.38
N SER A 157 -17.90 6.60 8.27
CA SER A 157 -19.21 7.26 8.24
C SER A 157 -20.34 6.35 8.71
N VAL A 158 -20.33 5.09 8.25
CA VAL A 158 -21.31 4.06 8.66
C VAL A 158 -21.16 3.75 10.15
N LEU A 159 -19.93 3.55 10.65
CA LEU A 159 -19.67 3.25 12.07
C LEU A 159 -20.18 4.35 13.00
N HIS A 160 -20.19 5.60 12.56
CA HIS A 160 -20.59 6.76 13.36
C HIS A 160 -21.99 7.30 13.01
N GLY A 161 -22.79 6.57 12.21
CA GLY A 161 -24.19 6.94 11.91
C GLY A 161 -24.34 8.22 11.06
N GLN A 162 -23.32 8.59 10.27
CA GLN A 162 -23.33 9.77 9.40
C GLN A 162 -23.73 9.47 7.94
N GLY A 163 -24.24 8.26 7.67
CA GLY A 163 -24.44 7.70 6.32
C GLY A 163 -25.56 8.30 5.45
N ARG A 164 -26.21 9.40 5.83
CA ARG A 164 -27.39 9.94 5.09
C ARG A 164 -27.06 10.97 3.99
N GLN A 165 -25.79 11.21 3.64
CA GLN A 165 -25.40 12.24 2.65
C GLN A 165 -24.63 11.75 1.41
N SER A 166 -24.40 10.45 1.24
CA SER A 166 -23.97 9.87 -0.04
C SER A 166 -25.03 8.85 -0.45
N SER A 167 -25.63 9.02 -1.62
CA SER A 167 -26.68 8.14 -2.13
C SER A 167 -26.22 6.67 -2.07
N LYS A 168 -27.13 5.75 -1.72
CA LYS A 168 -26.92 4.30 -1.84
C LYS A 168 -26.35 3.92 -3.22
N ASP A 169 -26.66 4.69 -4.26
CA ASP A 169 -26.14 4.51 -5.61
C ASP A 169 -24.63 4.78 -5.73
N GLU A 170 -24.08 5.74 -4.98
CA GLU A 170 -22.62 6.01 -4.95
C GLU A 170 -21.84 4.90 -4.24
N LEU A 171 -22.45 4.33 -3.18
CA LEU A 171 -21.93 3.17 -2.45
C LEU A 171 -22.00 1.90 -3.31
N GLU A 172 -23.09 1.71 -4.03
CA GLU A 172 -23.25 0.59 -4.96
C GLU A 172 -22.34 0.71 -6.18
N ASP A 173 -22.12 1.91 -6.73
CA ASP A 173 -21.23 2.13 -7.86
C ASP A 173 -19.75 2.03 -7.47
N ALA A 174 -19.39 2.47 -6.26
CA ALA A 174 -18.07 2.21 -5.68
C ALA A 174 -17.83 0.72 -5.40
N ALA A 175 -18.86 -0.01 -4.94
CA ALA A 175 -18.80 -1.45 -4.70
C ALA A 175 -18.84 -2.29 -5.98
N LYS A 176 -19.46 -1.81 -7.08
CA LYS A 176 -19.61 -2.55 -8.34
C LYS A 176 -18.31 -2.68 -9.16
N GLY A 177 -17.18 -2.09 -8.74
CA GLY A 177 -15.87 -2.33 -9.36
C GLY A 177 -15.76 -1.90 -10.84
N ASN A 178 -16.76 -1.17 -11.37
CA ASN A 178 -16.73 -0.60 -12.71
C ASN A 178 -16.29 0.85 -12.60
N PHE A 179 -14.98 1.05 -12.72
CA PHE A 179 -14.32 2.34 -12.73
C PHE A 179 -14.78 3.19 -13.94
N ALA A 180 -15.82 4.01 -13.76
CA ALA A 180 -16.16 5.10 -14.66
C ALA A 180 -16.43 6.39 -13.85
N SER A 181 -16.11 7.50 -14.49
CA SER A 181 -16.15 8.90 -14.05
C SER A 181 -17.42 9.34 -13.30
N LEU A 182 -17.28 10.09 -12.20
CA LEU A 182 -18.31 10.97 -11.66
C LEU A 182 -17.66 12.26 -11.13
N VAL A 183 -17.43 13.20 -12.06
CA VAL A 183 -17.48 14.63 -11.75
C VAL A 183 -18.95 15.01 -11.97
N PRO A 184 -19.64 15.70 -11.05
CA PRO A 184 -20.95 16.25 -11.32
C PRO A 184 -20.83 17.18 -12.53
N ARG A 185 -21.57 16.90 -13.60
CA ARG A 185 -21.90 17.93 -14.59
C ARG A 185 -23.16 18.59 -14.07
N ASP A 186 -23.06 19.88 -13.77
CA ASP A 186 -24.24 20.70 -13.52
C ASP A 186 -25.15 20.61 -14.75
N GLU A 187 -26.32 20.01 -14.58
CA GLU A 187 -27.42 20.25 -15.51
C GLU A 187 -28.12 21.56 -15.08
N PRO A 188 -28.43 22.45 -16.03
CA PRO A 188 -29.06 23.72 -15.70
C PRO A 188 -30.47 23.49 -15.13
N LEU A 189 -30.71 24.13 -13.98
CA LEU A 189 -31.97 24.17 -13.25
C LEU A 189 -33.16 24.52 -14.18
N GLN A 190 -34.05 23.55 -14.38
CA GLN A 190 -35.37 23.82 -14.96
C GLN A 190 -36.27 24.40 -13.86
N GLN A 191 -36.79 25.61 -14.11
CA GLN A 191 -37.66 26.36 -13.20
C GLN A 191 -38.96 25.59 -12.88
N PRO A 192 -39.51 25.72 -11.65
CA PRO A 192 -40.71 25.00 -11.27
C PRO A 192 -41.96 25.67 -11.85
N GLU A 193 -42.70 24.94 -12.70
CA GLU A 193 -44.08 25.28 -13.04
C GLU A 193 -45.00 25.00 -11.84
N ILE A 194 -45.80 26.02 -11.50
CA ILE A 194 -46.78 26.00 -10.41
C ILE A 194 -48.02 25.23 -10.88
N GLY A 195 -48.36 24.13 -10.19
CA GLY A 195 -49.65 23.44 -10.31
C GLY A 195 -50.24 23.15 -8.91
N PRO A 196 -51.56 23.36 -8.67
CA PRO A 196 -52.10 23.32 -7.32
C PRO A 196 -52.68 21.95 -6.91
N ALA A 197 -52.59 21.70 -5.60
CA ALA A 197 -53.45 20.85 -4.76
C ALA A 197 -53.40 19.33 -4.95
N ALA A 198 -53.01 18.59 -3.89
CA ALA A 198 -53.94 17.86 -3.02
C ALA A 198 -53.21 16.97 -1.97
N THR A 199 -53.62 17.15 -0.70
CA THR A 199 -53.81 16.17 0.39
C THR A 199 -52.64 15.36 0.97
N ASP A 200 -52.30 15.72 2.21
CA ASP A 200 -52.17 14.87 3.42
C ASP A 200 -51.87 13.37 3.23
N GLN A 201 -50.61 12.97 3.37
CA GLN A 201 -50.21 11.64 3.89
C GLN A 201 -48.69 11.50 4.15
N GLU A 202 -48.09 12.33 5.01
CA GLU A 202 -46.71 12.08 5.46
C GLU A 202 -46.53 12.41 6.94
N HIS A 203 -46.77 11.43 7.81
CA HIS A 203 -46.18 11.34 9.16
C HIS A 203 -46.34 9.91 9.70
N GLN A 204 -45.68 8.93 9.08
CA GLN A 204 -45.52 7.61 9.70
C GLN A 204 -44.36 6.74 9.17
N HIS A 205 -43.30 7.33 8.62
CA HIS A 205 -42.18 6.56 8.05
C HIS A 205 -40.80 6.84 8.66
N ASP A 206 -40.72 7.47 9.85
CA ASP A 206 -39.43 7.84 10.48
C ASP A 206 -39.04 7.03 11.72
N VAL A 207 -39.86 6.04 12.13
CA VAL A 207 -39.60 5.29 13.40
C VAL A 207 -39.11 3.84 13.16
N GLU A 208 -39.30 3.27 11.97
CA GLU A 208 -38.89 1.88 11.70
C GLU A 208 -37.45 1.73 11.16
N GLU A 209 -36.79 2.80 10.69
CA GLU A 209 -35.43 2.71 10.11
C GLU A 209 -34.29 2.76 11.15
N GLU A 210 -34.51 3.27 12.37
CA GLU A 210 -33.45 3.36 13.41
C GLU A 210 -33.10 2.02 14.08
N ASP A 211 -33.99 1.01 14.01
CA ASP A 211 -33.77 -0.30 14.62
C ASP A 211 -33.00 -1.28 13.71
N ASP A 212 -33.05 -1.08 12.38
CA ASP A 212 -32.38 -1.94 11.40
C ASP A 212 -30.83 -1.73 11.40
N ASP A 213 -30.40 -0.47 11.57
CA ASP A 213 -28.97 -0.07 11.55
C ASP A 213 -28.17 -0.59 12.77
N LYS A 214 -28.82 -0.75 13.93
CA LYS A 214 -28.20 -1.36 15.12
C LYS A 214 -27.99 -2.86 14.96
N GLY A 215 -28.89 -3.53 14.24
CA GLY A 215 -28.81 -4.96 13.93
C GLY A 215 -27.61 -5.30 13.04
N ASP A 216 -27.40 -4.51 11.99
CA ASP A 216 -26.33 -4.71 11.01
C ASP A 216 -24.92 -4.50 11.61
N TRP A 217 -24.74 -3.50 12.48
CA TRP A 217 -23.46 -3.31 13.17
C TRP A 217 -23.14 -4.47 14.13
N ALA A 218 -24.11 -4.90 14.94
CA ALA A 218 -23.92 -5.99 15.89
C ALA A 218 -23.60 -7.32 15.17
N ALA A 219 -24.20 -7.54 14.01
CA ALA A 219 -23.89 -8.66 13.15
C ALA A 219 -22.45 -8.58 12.59
N ASN A 220 -22.03 -7.40 12.12
CA ASN A 220 -20.71 -7.16 11.57
C ASN A 220 -19.58 -7.35 12.61
N ILE A 221 -19.73 -6.81 13.82
CA ILE A 221 -18.74 -7.02 14.89
C ILE A 221 -18.69 -8.49 15.35
N ARG A 222 -19.85 -9.16 15.41
CA ARG A 222 -19.92 -10.58 15.76
C ARG A 222 -19.23 -11.43 14.70
N LEU A 223 -19.42 -11.10 13.42
CA LEU A 223 -18.74 -11.76 12.31
C LEU A 223 -17.22 -11.59 12.41
N LEU A 224 -16.74 -10.36 12.65
CA LEU A 224 -15.32 -10.08 12.85
C LEU A 224 -14.74 -10.96 13.97
N LEU A 225 -15.38 -10.96 15.14
CA LEU A 225 -14.91 -11.69 16.32
C LEU A 225 -14.95 -13.21 16.11
N LEU A 226 -15.97 -13.73 15.43
CA LEU A 226 -16.06 -15.15 15.12
C LEU A 226 -14.95 -15.57 14.15
N CYS A 227 -14.74 -14.81 13.08
CA CYS A 227 -13.67 -15.06 12.12
C CYS A 227 -12.28 -14.91 12.76
N PHE A 228 -12.10 -13.92 13.62
CA PHE A 228 -10.90 -13.74 14.43
C PHE A 228 -10.63 -14.96 15.32
N GLY A 229 -11.63 -15.40 16.10
CA GLY A 229 -11.51 -16.55 16.97
C GLY A 229 -11.26 -17.85 16.22
N ALA A 230 -11.98 -18.08 15.12
CA ALA A 230 -11.82 -19.28 14.29
C ALA A 230 -10.42 -19.36 13.65
N SER A 231 -9.96 -18.25 13.06
CA SER A 231 -8.61 -18.17 12.48
C SER A 231 -7.54 -18.34 13.56
N GLY A 232 -7.69 -17.66 14.69
CA GLY A 232 -6.78 -17.76 15.82
C GLY A 232 -6.65 -19.17 16.40
N LEU A 233 -7.78 -19.84 16.64
CA LEU A 233 -7.81 -21.21 17.13
C LEU A 233 -7.17 -22.17 16.12
N PHE A 234 -7.43 -21.97 14.82
CA PHE A 234 -6.79 -22.75 13.77
C PHE A 234 -5.27 -22.54 13.77
N THR A 235 -4.80 -21.30 13.87
CA THR A 235 -3.37 -20.96 13.97
C THR A 235 -2.69 -21.62 15.16
N LEU A 236 -3.34 -21.63 16.32
CA LEU A 236 -2.84 -22.33 17.51
C LEU A 236 -2.82 -23.85 17.30
N ALA A 237 -3.85 -24.42 16.69
CA ALA A 237 -3.89 -25.84 16.35
C ALA A 237 -2.75 -26.22 15.38
N THR A 238 -2.43 -25.39 14.38
CA THR A 238 -1.31 -25.66 13.46
C THR A 238 0.05 -25.59 14.11
N TYR A 239 0.18 -24.92 15.26
CA TYR A 239 1.41 -24.96 16.05
C TYR A 239 1.65 -26.34 16.64
N PHE A 240 0.61 -26.92 17.25
CA PHE A 240 0.71 -28.26 17.82
C PHE A 240 0.71 -29.35 16.75
N PHE A 241 0.01 -29.16 15.63
CA PHE A 241 -0.05 -30.15 14.54
C PHE A 241 0.49 -29.54 13.23
N PRO A 242 1.82 -29.48 13.03
CA PRO A 242 2.42 -28.89 11.83
C PRO A 242 1.95 -29.54 10.51
N VAL A 243 1.53 -30.80 10.56
CA VAL A 243 0.95 -31.52 9.41
C VAL A 243 -0.22 -30.78 8.76
N LEU A 244 -0.97 -30.00 9.54
CA LEU A 244 -2.09 -29.19 9.06
C LEU A 244 -1.67 -28.07 8.10
N ARG A 245 -0.39 -27.68 8.09
CA ARG A 245 0.14 -26.64 7.19
C ARG A 245 0.48 -27.18 5.80
N ASN A 246 0.71 -28.49 5.67
CA ASN A 246 1.22 -29.14 4.48
C ASN A 246 0.30 -30.30 4.04
N LEU A 247 -0.97 -30.00 3.77
CA LEU A 247 -1.93 -31.04 3.38
C LEU A 247 -1.66 -31.52 1.94
N PRO A 248 -1.41 -32.83 1.70
CA PRO A 248 -1.08 -33.36 0.39
C PRO A 248 -2.35 -33.63 -0.46
N ILE A 249 -3.13 -32.59 -0.74
CA ILE A 249 -4.43 -32.71 -1.45
C ILE A 249 -4.31 -33.26 -2.87
N PHE A 250 -3.14 -33.12 -3.51
CA PHE A 250 -2.84 -33.62 -4.86
C PHE A 250 -2.04 -34.93 -4.85
N GLY A 251 -1.95 -35.60 -3.71
CA GLY A 251 -1.17 -36.83 -3.52
C GLY A 251 0.24 -36.59 -2.98
N SER A 252 0.86 -37.66 -2.48
CA SER A 252 2.15 -37.61 -1.79
C SER A 252 3.32 -37.23 -2.70
N VAL A 253 3.31 -37.65 -3.97
CA VAL A 253 4.36 -37.31 -4.94
C VAL A 253 4.35 -35.82 -5.26
N ALA A 254 3.17 -35.26 -5.51
CA ALA A 254 3.03 -33.83 -5.79
C ALA A 254 3.46 -32.98 -4.59
N ALA A 255 3.09 -33.39 -3.38
CA ALA A 255 3.47 -32.72 -2.14
C ALA A 255 4.98 -32.79 -1.85
N ASN A 256 5.57 -33.99 -1.82
CA ASN A 256 6.94 -34.18 -1.34
C ASN A 256 8.00 -33.89 -2.40
N THR A 257 7.69 -34.10 -3.68
CA THR A 257 8.66 -33.88 -4.77
C THR A 257 8.51 -32.50 -5.40
N TRP A 258 7.28 -31.97 -5.50
CA TRP A 258 6.99 -30.74 -6.25
C TRP A 258 6.41 -29.62 -5.40
N LEU A 259 6.35 -29.79 -4.07
CA LEU A 259 5.87 -28.80 -3.11
C LEU A 259 4.40 -28.35 -3.34
N TRP A 260 3.62 -29.17 -4.04
CA TRP A 260 2.17 -28.96 -4.20
C TRP A 260 1.42 -29.48 -2.98
N THR A 261 1.52 -28.71 -1.89
CA THR A 261 0.70 -28.88 -0.69
C THR A 261 -0.39 -27.82 -0.63
N PHE A 262 -1.39 -28.00 0.23
CA PHE A 262 -2.39 -26.99 0.55
C PHE A 262 -2.26 -26.58 1.99
N ASN A 263 -2.11 -25.27 2.22
CA ASN A 263 -2.13 -24.70 3.56
C ASN A 263 -3.51 -24.04 3.78
N PRO A 264 -4.42 -24.66 4.55
CA PRO A 264 -5.77 -24.16 4.80
C PRO A 264 -5.81 -22.97 5.79
N SER A 265 -4.75 -22.15 5.88
CA SER A 265 -4.74 -20.92 6.67
C SER A 265 -5.89 -20.01 6.25
N LEU A 266 -6.74 -19.68 7.21
CA LEU A 266 -7.86 -18.76 7.02
C LEU A 266 -7.36 -17.34 6.72
N ALA A 267 -6.19 -16.95 7.23
CA ALA A 267 -5.59 -15.67 6.89
C ALA A 267 -5.22 -15.57 5.41
N TYR A 268 -4.68 -16.63 4.79
CA TYR A 268 -4.42 -16.62 3.35
C TYR A 268 -5.70 -16.56 2.52
N VAL A 269 -6.77 -17.23 2.98
CA VAL A 269 -8.10 -17.07 2.38
C VAL A 269 -8.56 -15.60 2.52
N GLY A 270 -8.40 -15.00 3.70
CA GLY A 270 -8.68 -13.58 3.95
C GLY A 270 -7.88 -12.64 3.04
N GLN A 271 -6.57 -12.88 2.88
CA GLN A 271 -5.73 -12.14 1.94
C GLN A 271 -6.26 -12.27 0.51
N GLY A 272 -6.64 -13.48 0.09
CA GLY A 272 -7.23 -13.73 -1.22
C GLY A 272 -8.53 -12.97 -1.46
N ILE A 273 -9.39 -12.87 -0.43
CA ILE A 273 -10.63 -12.09 -0.48
C ILE A 273 -10.30 -10.60 -0.71
N ILE A 274 -9.33 -10.05 0.03
CA ILE A 274 -8.93 -8.64 -0.09
C ILE A 274 -8.24 -8.35 -1.43
N MET A 275 -7.40 -9.25 -1.91
CA MET A 275 -6.68 -9.10 -3.19
C MET A 275 -7.60 -9.21 -4.41
N GLY A 276 -8.78 -9.83 -4.24
CA GLY A 276 -9.77 -10.02 -5.28
C GLY A 276 -9.48 -11.21 -6.20
N THR A 277 -10.52 -11.60 -6.93
CA THR A 277 -10.52 -12.78 -7.81
C THR A 277 -9.51 -12.67 -8.95
N GLU A 278 -9.39 -11.49 -9.56
CA GLU A 278 -8.50 -11.29 -10.69
C GLU A 278 -7.03 -11.53 -10.32
N THR A 279 -6.56 -10.82 -9.30
CA THR A 279 -5.18 -10.93 -8.80
C THR A 279 -4.86 -12.36 -8.38
N THR A 280 -5.77 -13.00 -7.65
CA THR A 280 -5.54 -14.34 -7.11
C THR A 280 -5.57 -15.43 -8.20
N LEU A 281 -6.38 -15.27 -9.25
CA LEU A 281 -6.35 -16.17 -10.42
C LEU A 281 -5.07 -15.99 -11.25
N HIS A 282 -4.56 -14.76 -11.39
CA HIS A 282 -3.28 -14.52 -12.05
C HIS A 282 -2.11 -15.09 -11.24
N MET A 283 -2.15 -14.99 -9.91
CA MET A 283 -1.21 -15.70 -9.04
C MET A 283 -1.30 -17.21 -9.21
N LEU A 284 -2.50 -17.77 -9.27
CA LEU A 284 -2.69 -19.20 -9.51
C LEU A 284 -2.12 -19.62 -10.87
N LEU A 285 -2.33 -18.81 -11.91
CA LEU A 285 -1.70 -19.02 -13.22
C LEU A 285 -0.18 -19.02 -13.10
N GLY A 286 0.40 -18.07 -12.36
CA GLY A 286 1.81 -18.05 -12.05
C GLY A 286 2.30 -19.32 -11.35
N ALA A 287 1.55 -19.82 -10.37
CA ALA A 287 1.90 -21.06 -9.68
C ALA A 287 1.86 -22.27 -10.61
N VAL A 288 0.85 -22.37 -11.47
CA VAL A 288 0.74 -23.44 -12.46
C VAL A 288 1.88 -23.37 -13.48
N VAL A 289 2.19 -22.18 -14.01
CA VAL A 289 3.26 -22.01 -15.01
C VAL A 289 4.64 -22.23 -14.37
N GLY A 290 4.92 -21.62 -13.22
CA GLY A 290 6.19 -21.75 -12.52
C GLY A 290 6.42 -23.15 -11.96
N TRP A 291 5.56 -23.58 -11.04
CA TRP A 291 5.74 -24.83 -10.31
C TRP A 291 5.20 -26.06 -11.03
N GLY A 292 4.13 -25.91 -11.81
CA GLY A 292 3.51 -27.03 -12.52
C GLY A 292 4.16 -27.37 -13.86
N ILE A 293 4.77 -26.39 -14.54
CA ILE A 293 5.34 -26.57 -15.89
C ILE A 293 6.85 -26.34 -15.89
N LEU A 294 7.30 -25.14 -15.53
CA LEU A 294 8.70 -24.74 -15.66
C LEU A 294 9.63 -25.49 -14.71
N SER A 295 9.22 -25.68 -13.46
CA SER A 295 10.01 -26.41 -12.45
C SER A 295 10.29 -27.87 -12.88
N PRO A 296 9.28 -28.68 -13.29
CA PRO A 296 9.54 -30.01 -13.85
C PRO A 296 10.39 -30.05 -15.11
N ILE A 297 10.22 -29.08 -16.01
CA ILE A 297 11.05 -28.98 -17.22
C ILE A 297 12.51 -28.69 -16.84
N ALA A 298 12.76 -27.76 -15.93
CA ALA A 298 14.10 -27.40 -15.48
C ALA A 298 14.81 -28.58 -14.80
N LYS A 299 14.10 -29.32 -13.95
CA LYS A 299 14.65 -30.51 -13.25
C LYS A 299 14.90 -31.67 -14.22
N SER A 300 13.95 -32.00 -15.09
CA SER A 300 14.08 -33.12 -16.05
C SER A 300 15.15 -32.89 -17.11
N ARG A 301 15.41 -31.63 -17.50
CA ARG A 301 16.48 -31.26 -18.44
C ARG A 301 17.83 -30.98 -17.79
N GLY A 302 17.93 -31.14 -16.46
CA GLY A 302 19.17 -30.92 -15.72
C GLY A 302 19.63 -29.46 -15.65
N TRP A 303 18.73 -28.49 -15.88
CA TRP A 303 19.05 -27.06 -15.76
C TRP A 303 19.14 -26.61 -14.30
N ALA A 304 18.41 -27.30 -13.41
CA ALA A 304 18.43 -27.11 -11.97
C ALA A 304 18.65 -28.47 -11.28
N PRO A 305 19.91 -28.87 -11.02
CA PRO A 305 20.23 -30.21 -10.54
C PRO A 305 19.90 -30.42 -9.05
N GLY A 306 19.89 -29.35 -8.24
CA GLY A 306 19.58 -29.39 -6.80
C GLY A 306 18.12 -29.72 -6.51
N ASP A 307 17.80 -29.97 -5.23
CA ASP A 307 16.44 -30.32 -4.81
C ASP A 307 15.42 -29.24 -5.17
N VAL A 308 14.16 -29.61 -5.39
CA VAL A 308 13.14 -28.67 -5.87
C VAL A 308 12.98 -27.48 -4.91
N ASP A 309 13.15 -27.68 -3.60
CA ASP A 309 13.03 -26.65 -2.57
C ASP A 309 14.28 -25.78 -2.37
N ASP A 310 15.39 -26.08 -3.07
CA ASP A 310 16.63 -25.31 -2.97
C ASP A 310 16.54 -23.98 -3.76
N TRP A 311 16.97 -22.89 -3.12
CA TRP A 311 16.99 -21.55 -3.68
C TRP A 311 18.19 -21.28 -4.59
N GLU A 312 19.28 -22.04 -4.47
CA GLU A 312 20.50 -21.81 -5.24
C GLU A 312 20.59 -22.73 -6.47
N HIS A 313 20.50 -24.04 -6.25
CA HIS A 313 20.70 -25.04 -7.32
C HIS A 313 19.39 -25.74 -7.72
N GLY A 314 18.31 -25.48 -6.99
CA GLY A 314 16.99 -26.06 -7.17
C GLY A 314 16.14 -25.40 -8.25
N SER A 315 15.07 -26.09 -8.65
CA SER A 315 14.14 -25.55 -9.64
C SER A 315 13.33 -24.37 -9.10
N LYS A 316 13.13 -24.28 -7.78
CA LYS A 316 12.62 -23.09 -7.08
C LYS A 316 13.50 -21.87 -7.31
N GLY A 317 14.81 -21.98 -7.09
CA GLY A 317 15.79 -20.94 -7.44
C GLY A 317 15.69 -20.51 -8.90
N TRP A 318 15.61 -21.49 -9.80
CA TRP A 318 15.60 -21.27 -11.25
C TRP A 318 14.36 -20.50 -11.74
N ILE A 319 13.16 -20.83 -11.27
CA ILE A 319 11.91 -20.16 -11.72
C ILE A 319 11.81 -18.71 -11.22
N ILE A 320 12.50 -18.35 -10.14
CA ILE A 320 12.50 -16.98 -9.62
C ILE A 320 13.11 -16.02 -10.63
N TRP A 321 14.16 -16.42 -11.36
CA TRP A 321 14.76 -15.56 -12.40
C TRP A 321 13.77 -15.20 -13.51
N ILE A 322 12.90 -16.14 -13.88
CA ILE A 322 11.83 -15.91 -14.86
C ILE A 322 10.78 -14.98 -14.27
N SER A 323 10.36 -15.24 -13.02
CA SER A 323 9.46 -14.37 -12.26
C SER A 323 9.98 -12.93 -12.16
N LEU A 324 11.27 -12.75 -11.85
CA LEU A 324 11.92 -11.45 -11.74
C LEU A 324 11.90 -10.67 -13.05
N ALA A 325 12.14 -11.35 -14.17
CA ALA A 325 12.06 -10.73 -15.49
C ALA A 325 10.64 -10.23 -15.80
N ILE A 326 9.61 -11.02 -15.44
CA ILE A 326 8.21 -10.60 -15.54
C ILE A 326 7.95 -9.36 -14.67
N MET A 327 8.37 -9.37 -13.40
CA MET A 327 8.18 -8.24 -12.49
C MET A 327 8.87 -6.97 -12.99
N LEU A 328 10.11 -7.10 -13.48
CA LEU A 328 10.90 -5.96 -13.93
C LEU A 328 10.27 -5.32 -15.18
N VAL A 329 9.83 -6.14 -16.13
CA VAL A 329 9.12 -5.67 -17.32
C VAL A 329 7.80 -5.02 -16.98
N ASP A 330 6.97 -5.66 -16.15
CA ASP A 330 5.66 -5.13 -15.77
C ASP A 330 5.82 -3.78 -15.06
N ALA A 331 6.81 -3.66 -14.18
CA ALA A 331 7.17 -2.41 -13.53
C ALA A 331 7.63 -1.33 -14.52
N ILE A 332 8.55 -1.65 -15.44
CA ILE A 332 9.07 -0.71 -16.43
C ILE A 332 7.94 -0.23 -17.36
N VAL A 333 7.16 -1.15 -17.91
CA VAL A 333 6.09 -0.82 -18.87
C VAL A 333 4.98 -0.04 -18.19
N SER A 334 4.53 -0.46 -17.01
CA SER A 334 3.49 0.25 -16.25
C SER A 334 3.97 1.64 -15.86
N LEU A 335 5.21 1.78 -15.36
CA LEU A 335 5.73 3.10 -15.00
C LEU A 335 5.95 3.97 -16.25
N ALA A 336 6.49 3.43 -17.33
CA ALA A 336 6.67 4.16 -18.58
C ALA A 336 5.33 4.67 -19.10
N TYR A 337 4.28 3.84 -19.05
CA TYR A 337 2.94 4.26 -19.43
C TYR A 337 2.41 5.38 -18.53
N VAL A 338 2.48 5.23 -17.21
CA VAL A 338 2.02 6.27 -16.26
C VAL A 338 2.79 7.57 -16.48
N SER A 339 4.11 7.50 -16.70
CA SER A 339 4.97 8.66 -16.93
C SER A 339 4.66 9.34 -18.26
N LEU A 340 4.59 8.57 -19.35
CA LEU A 340 4.31 9.09 -20.68
C LEU A 340 2.90 9.64 -20.78
N ARG A 341 1.92 8.98 -20.16
CA ARG A 341 0.54 9.48 -20.09
C ARG A 341 0.50 10.81 -19.35
N ALA A 342 1.14 10.91 -18.19
CA ALA A 342 1.19 12.16 -17.42
C ALA A 342 1.82 13.32 -18.20
N VAL A 343 2.76 13.03 -19.11
CA VAL A 343 3.35 14.03 -20.01
C VAL A 343 2.42 14.36 -21.19
N TRP A 344 1.77 13.35 -21.79
CA TRP A 344 0.91 13.53 -22.98
C TRP A 344 -0.46 14.13 -22.70
N THR A 345 -1.08 13.81 -21.56
CA THR A 345 -2.44 14.29 -21.24
C THR A 345 -2.45 15.68 -20.61
N ASN A 346 -1.29 16.29 -20.38
CA ASN A 346 -1.21 17.52 -19.62
C ASN A 346 -0.49 18.63 -20.39
N ASP A 347 -1.26 19.43 -21.12
CA ASP A 347 -0.86 20.75 -21.66
C ASP A 347 -0.31 21.70 -20.55
N GLN A 348 -0.57 21.38 -19.27
CA GLN A 348 -0.08 22.12 -18.12
C GLN A 348 1.34 21.74 -17.66
N THR A 349 1.95 20.63 -18.10
CA THR A 349 3.36 20.32 -17.73
C THR A 349 4.35 21.28 -18.38
N ALA A 350 4.06 21.73 -19.60
CA ALA A 350 4.78 22.82 -20.24
C ALA A 350 4.65 24.11 -19.39
N SER A 351 3.45 24.42 -18.89
CA SER A 351 3.18 25.56 -18.00
C SER A 351 3.86 25.45 -16.62
N PHE A 352 3.96 24.25 -16.05
CA PHE A 352 4.68 24.01 -14.80
C PHE A 352 6.19 24.21 -14.96
N ILE A 353 6.79 23.69 -16.04
CA ILE A 353 8.22 23.84 -16.33
C ILE A 353 8.55 25.30 -16.68
N THR A 354 7.71 25.98 -17.47
CA THR A 354 7.90 27.40 -17.78
C THR A 354 7.71 28.26 -16.53
N SER A 355 6.72 27.99 -15.68
CA SER A 355 6.54 28.73 -14.42
C SER A 355 7.64 28.45 -13.40
N LEU A 356 8.22 27.23 -13.34
CA LEU A 356 9.42 26.95 -12.53
C LEU A 356 10.65 27.67 -13.08
N ARG A 357 10.83 27.68 -14.41
CA ARG A 357 11.91 28.39 -15.09
C ARG A 357 11.81 29.89 -14.85
N HIS A 358 10.62 30.46 -14.97
CA HIS A 358 10.34 31.87 -14.66
C HIS A 358 10.62 32.20 -13.19
N ARG A 359 10.22 31.31 -12.26
CA ARG A 359 10.43 31.51 -10.81
C ARG A 359 11.90 31.47 -10.40
N VAL A 360 12.66 30.54 -11.00
CA VAL A 360 14.12 30.44 -10.79
C VAL A 360 14.83 31.63 -11.44
N GLN A 361 14.34 32.13 -12.57
CA GLN A 361 14.87 33.34 -13.22
C GLN A 361 14.57 34.62 -12.45
N GLU A 362 13.38 34.79 -11.87
CA GLU A 362 12.98 36.02 -11.18
C GLU A 362 13.43 36.09 -9.72
N HIS A 363 13.39 34.97 -8.98
CA HIS A 363 13.60 34.96 -7.53
C HIS A 363 14.79 34.09 -7.07
N GLY A 364 15.54 33.51 -8.02
CA GLY A 364 16.58 32.53 -7.73
C GLY A 364 16.04 31.26 -7.06
N VAL A 365 16.92 30.33 -6.70
CA VAL A 365 16.55 29.03 -6.11
C VAL A 365 15.83 29.20 -4.75
N PHE A 366 16.08 30.31 -4.05
CA PHE A 366 15.43 30.67 -2.78
C PHE A 366 13.98 31.16 -2.93
N GLY A 367 13.56 31.57 -4.13
CA GLY A 367 12.18 31.98 -4.43
C GLY A 367 11.15 30.86 -4.31
N LEU A 368 11.59 29.59 -4.41
CA LEU A 368 10.75 28.41 -4.22
C LEU A 368 10.27 28.23 -2.76
N TRP A 369 10.80 29.01 -1.81
CA TRP A 369 10.62 28.82 -0.36
C TRP A 369 9.82 29.94 0.32
N LYS A 370 9.37 30.97 -0.42
CA LYS A 370 8.48 32.01 0.12
C LYS A 370 7.02 31.52 0.17
N PRO A 371 6.30 31.69 1.28
CA PRO A 371 4.86 31.48 1.31
C PRO A 371 4.16 32.53 0.44
N GLN A 372 3.20 32.07 -0.36
CA GLN A 372 2.43 32.85 -1.31
C GLN A 372 1.54 33.88 -0.57
N SER A 373 1.73 35.18 -0.84
CA SER A 373 0.65 36.17 -0.79
C SER A 373 0.05 36.22 -2.19
N HIS A 374 -1.23 35.87 -2.33
CA HIS A 374 -1.91 35.90 -3.61
C HIS A 374 -2.13 37.36 -4.03
N ASP A 375 -1.57 37.74 -5.17
CA ASP A 375 -1.97 38.93 -5.91
C ASP A 375 -1.92 38.54 -7.39
N TYR A 376 -3.06 38.64 -8.07
CA TYR A 376 -3.25 38.15 -9.45
C TYR A 376 -2.86 39.25 -10.44
N SER A 377 -1.96 38.96 -11.37
CA SER A 377 -1.76 39.77 -12.57
C SER A 377 -2.50 39.11 -13.74
N LEU A 378 -3.55 39.77 -14.20
CA LEU A 378 -4.30 39.43 -15.41
C LEU A 378 -3.37 39.40 -16.62
N LEU A 379 -3.39 38.29 -17.37
CA LEU A 379 -2.78 38.24 -18.70
C LEU A 379 -3.69 39.01 -19.66
N ASN A 380 -3.11 40.06 -20.22
CA ASN A 380 -3.65 40.97 -21.21
C ASN A 380 -4.04 40.17 -22.47
N ASN A 381 -5.32 40.17 -22.85
CA ASN A 381 -5.74 39.78 -24.20
C ASN A 381 -5.34 40.91 -25.16
N GLU A 382 -4.20 40.76 -25.83
CA GLU A 382 -3.96 41.45 -27.10
C GLU A 382 -4.81 40.73 -28.16
N ASP A 383 -6.02 41.24 -28.42
CA ASP A 383 -6.70 41.21 -29.74
C ASP A 383 -8.13 41.78 -29.59
N ALA A 384 -8.25 43.12 -29.53
CA ALA A 384 -9.40 43.89 -30.03
C ALA A 384 -9.20 45.41 -29.76
N GLU A 385 -8.94 46.20 -30.82
CA GLU A 385 -9.14 47.67 -30.78
C GLU A 385 -10.62 48.05 -31.04
N PRO A 386 -11.03 49.34 -31.08
CA PRO A 386 -11.75 49.97 -29.97
C PRO A 386 -13.13 50.50 -30.42
N HIS A 387 -14.22 50.11 -29.75
CA HIS A 387 -15.49 50.80 -29.93
C HIS A 387 -16.09 51.26 -28.60
N SER A 388 -16.33 52.56 -28.59
CA SER A 388 -16.82 53.40 -27.51
C SER A 388 -18.35 53.45 -27.46
N HIS A 389 -18.88 53.71 -26.25
CA HIS A 389 -20.27 54.02 -25.88
C HIS A 389 -21.25 52.81 -25.91
N HIS A 390 -22.14 52.58 -24.95
CA HIS A 390 -22.92 53.46 -24.06
C HIS A 390 -23.37 52.69 -22.80
N ASP A 391 -23.75 53.46 -21.79
CA ASP A 391 -24.41 53.08 -20.53
C ASP A 391 -25.50 52.00 -20.65
N ASP A 392 -25.53 51.06 -19.71
CA ASP A 392 -26.64 50.97 -18.75
C ASP A 392 -26.29 50.01 -17.60
N ALA A 393 -26.49 50.50 -16.39
CA ALA A 393 -26.21 49.82 -15.14
C ALA A 393 -27.23 48.71 -14.86
N VAL A 394 -26.77 47.46 -14.87
CA VAL A 394 -27.41 46.34 -14.17
C VAL A 394 -26.29 45.58 -13.45
N GLY A 395 -26.47 45.36 -12.15
CA GLY A 395 -25.42 44.87 -11.26
C GLY A 395 -24.86 43.52 -11.68
N ASP A 396 -23.54 43.48 -11.85
CA ASP A 396 -22.78 42.23 -11.94
C ASP A 396 -22.91 41.50 -10.60
N GLU A 397 -23.63 40.38 -10.64
CA GLU A 397 -23.35 39.26 -9.76
C GLU A 397 -21.88 38.92 -9.95
N ALA A 398 -21.07 39.21 -8.94
CA ALA A 398 -19.70 38.71 -8.89
C ALA A 398 -19.76 37.19 -9.06
N GLU A 399 -19.24 36.69 -10.18
CA GLU A 399 -18.84 35.29 -10.31
C GLU A 399 -17.93 35.00 -9.13
N VAL A 400 -18.48 34.31 -8.13
CA VAL A 400 -17.71 33.77 -7.02
C VAL A 400 -16.85 32.68 -7.63
N ASP A 401 -15.58 32.99 -7.91
CA ASP A 401 -14.55 31.98 -8.14
C ASP A 401 -14.73 30.90 -7.06
N GLU A 402 -15.10 29.69 -7.49
CA GLU A 402 -15.19 28.53 -6.60
C GLU A 402 -13.81 28.27 -6.01
N GLU A 403 -13.49 28.87 -4.86
CA GLU A 403 -12.30 28.52 -4.08
C GLU A 403 -12.35 27.02 -3.80
N GLU A 404 -11.53 26.23 -4.50
CA GLU A 404 -11.41 24.78 -4.31
C GLU A 404 -11.36 24.46 -2.81
N GLU A 405 -12.38 23.75 -2.31
CA GLU A 405 -12.70 23.61 -0.88
C GLU A 405 -11.60 22.83 -0.13
N ASP A 406 -10.55 23.53 0.31
CA ASP A 406 -9.47 22.98 1.15
C ASP A 406 -9.68 23.30 2.64
N ALA A 407 -9.08 22.50 3.52
CA ALA A 407 -9.21 22.61 4.97
C ALA A 407 -8.84 24.03 5.47
N PRO A 408 -9.39 24.51 6.60
CA PRO A 408 -9.03 25.82 7.13
C PRO A 408 -7.50 25.99 7.35
N PRO A 409 -6.91 27.18 7.16
CA PRO A 409 -5.45 27.38 7.24
C PRO A 409 -4.80 26.87 8.54
N HIS A 410 -5.51 26.94 9.67
CA HIS A 410 -5.03 26.46 10.97
C HIS A 410 -4.95 24.92 11.08
N GLN A 411 -5.67 24.19 10.23
CA GLN A 411 -5.68 22.73 10.13
C GLN A 411 -4.71 22.19 9.07
N ARG A 412 -4.20 23.07 8.19
CA ARG A 412 -3.18 22.74 7.20
C ARG A 412 -1.80 22.57 7.86
N ILE A 413 -0.92 21.86 7.17
CA ILE A 413 0.47 21.67 7.58
C ILE A 413 1.26 22.87 7.06
N GLY A 414 1.94 23.61 7.93
CA GLY A 414 2.61 24.85 7.56
C GLY A 414 3.81 24.60 6.63
N GLY A 415 3.95 25.42 5.57
CA GLY A 415 5.03 25.26 4.59
C GLY A 415 6.44 25.26 5.20
N ARG A 416 6.69 26.08 6.24
CA ARG A 416 7.96 26.06 6.99
C ARG A 416 8.25 24.71 7.64
N LEU A 417 7.23 24.07 8.22
CA LEU A 417 7.37 22.74 8.83
C LEU A 417 7.70 21.70 7.76
N VAL A 418 7.11 21.81 6.57
CA VAL A 418 7.42 20.91 5.44
C VAL A 418 8.84 21.10 4.96
N SER A 419 9.28 22.32 4.65
CA SER A 419 10.62 22.57 4.11
C SER A 419 11.72 22.18 5.10
N VAL A 420 11.59 22.61 6.37
CA VAL A 420 12.57 22.27 7.42
C VAL A 420 12.50 20.78 7.76
N GLY A 421 11.29 20.22 7.87
CA GLY A 421 11.10 18.80 8.15
C GLY A 421 11.63 17.89 7.05
N LEU A 422 11.52 18.30 5.78
CA LEU A 422 12.03 17.54 4.64
C LEU A 422 13.55 17.53 4.63
N LEU A 423 14.18 18.70 4.79
CA LEU A 423 15.64 18.77 4.92
C LEU A 423 16.14 17.96 6.12
N ALA A 424 15.49 18.10 7.28
CA ALA A 424 15.88 17.39 8.49
C ALA A 424 15.71 15.87 8.35
N SER A 425 14.61 15.40 7.73
CA SER A 425 14.37 13.97 7.51
C SER A 425 15.30 13.37 6.46
N ILE A 426 15.65 14.11 5.39
CA ILE A 426 16.68 13.69 4.42
C ILE A 426 18.05 13.61 5.11
N ALA A 427 18.43 14.64 5.87
CA ALA A 427 19.70 14.64 6.60
C ALA A 427 19.77 13.51 7.61
N LEU A 428 18.66 13.23 8.32
CA LEU A 428 18.54 12.10 9.24
C LEU A 428 18.71 10.78 8.49
N CYS A 429 17.99 10.56 7.39
CA CYS A 429 18.12 9.35 6.56
C CYS A 429 19.56 9.12 6.09
N VAL A 430 20.21 10.16 5.55
CA VAL A 430 21.60 10.08 5.09
C VAL A 430 22.55 9.78 6.26
N LEU A 431 22.37 10.45 7.40
CA LEU A 431 23.18 10.26 8.59
C LEU A 431 23.05 8.84 9.15
N THR A 432 21.84 8.32 9.30
CA THR A 432 21.64 6.98 9.88
C THR A 432 22.17 5.88 8.96
N ILE A 433 22.00 6.01 7.64
CA ILE A 433 22.60 5.08 6.68
C ILE A 433 24.12 5.13 6.77
N HIS A 434 24.70 6.32 6.89
CA HIS A 434 26.15 6.47 7.09
C HIS A 434 26.63 5.91 8.43
N LEU A 435 25.87 6.05 9.51
CA LEU A 435 26.20 5.47 10.82
C LEU A 435 26.14 3.93 10.81
N VAL A 436 25.24 3.34 10.03
CA VAL A 436 25.05 1.88 9.98
C VAL A 436 25.96 1.22 8.95
N PHE A 437 26.21 1.86 7.81
CA PHE A 437 26.90 1.29 6.66
C PHE A 437 28.07 2.13 6.11
N GLY A 438 28.56 3.13 6.85
CA GLY A 438 29.47 4.17 6.33
C GLY A 438 30.75 3.68 5.67
N ASP A 439 31.30 2.55 6.12
CA ASP A 439 32.50 1.94 5.53
C ASP A 439 32.21 1.18 4.22
N LEU A 440 30.94 0.80 3.99
CA LEU A 440 30.51 -0.07 2.90
C LEU A 440 29.74 0.68 1.81
N VAL A 441 29.06 1.77 2.16
CA VAL A 441 28.21 2.55 1.26
C VAL A 441 28.70 3.99 1.18
N PRO A 442 29.10 4.46 -0.02
CA PRO A 442 29.59 5.80 -0.17
C PRO A 442 28.47 6.84 0.00
N LEU A 443 28.80 7.98 0.61
CA LEU A 443 27.82 9.02 0.96
C LEU A 443 27.03 9.53 -0.26
N TYR A 444 27.70 9.69 -1.40
CA TYR A 444 27.05 10.18 -2.63
C TYR A 444 25.94 9.23 -3.11
N ALA A 445 26.13 7.91 -2.96
CA ALA A 445 25.14 6.91 -3.36
C ALA A 445 23.88 7.03 -2.49
N THR A 446 24.04 7.26 -1.19
CA THR A 446 22.92 7.47 -0.26
C THR A 446 22.14 8.73 -0.60
N VAL A 447 22.83 9.85 -0.87
CA VAL A 447 22.18 11.12 -1.26
C VAL A 447 21.40 10.95 -2.56
N ILE A 448 21.99 10.33 -3.59
CA ILE A 448 21.30 10.05 -4.86
C ILE A 448 20.08 9.14 -4.64
N ALA A 449 20.18 8.14 -3.76
CA ALA A 449 19.09 7.21 -3.48
C ALA A 449 17.88 7.94 -2.89
N VAL A 450 18.11 8.81 -1.91
CA VAL A 450 17.03 9.61 -1.29
C VAL A 450 16.40 10.56 -2.31
N LEU A 451 17.20 11.29 -3.10
CA LEU A 451 16.67 12.21 -4.12
C LEU A 451 15.82 11.47 -5.17
N MET A 452 16.29 10.32 -5.62
CA MET A 452 15.56 9.48 -6.55
C MET A 452 14.27 8.94 -5.91
N ALA A 453 14.30 8.51 -4.65
CA ALA A 453 13.12 8.05 -3.92
C ALA A 453 12.02 9.10 -3.88
N LEU A 454 12.37 10.39 -3.69
CA LEU A 454 11.40 11.49 -3.75
C LEU A 454 10.73 11.57 -5.12
N VAL A 455 11.51 11.54 -6.21
CA VAL A 455 10.96 11.59 -7.57
C VAL A 455 10.05 10.39 -7.85
N LEU A 456 10.51 9.18 -7.50
CA LEU A 456 9.75 7.96 -7.74
C LEU A 456 8.46 7.88 -6.90
N SER A 457 8.46 8.48 -5.69
CA SER A 457 7.27 8.54 -4.84
C SER A 457 6.12 9.36 -5.44
N ILE A 458 6.41 10.39 -6.26
CA ILE A 458 5.37 11.16 -6.99
C ILE A 458 4.57 10.23 -7.91
N MET A 459 5.27 9.37 -8.64
CA MET A 459 4.63 8.40 -9.55
C MET A 459 3.87 7.34 -8.75
N GLY A 460 4.43 6.85 -7.65
CA GLY A 460 3.78 5.90 -6.75
C GLY A 460 2.46 6.43 -6.19
N VAL A 461 2.46 7.67 -5.69
CA VAL A 461 1.27 8.34 -5.16
C VAL A 461 0.18 8.50 -6.23
N ARG A 462 0.54 8.90 -7.46
CA ARG A 462 -0.43 9.05 -8.55
C ARG A 462 -1.03 7.72 -8.96
N ALA A 463 -0.19 6.71 -9.18
CA ALA A 463 -0.64 5.35 -9.50
C ALA A 463 -1.58 4.81 -8.42
N LEU A 464 -1.24 5.02 -7.14
CA LEU A 464 -2.08 4.67 -6.00
C LEU A 464 -3.41 5.43 -6.01
N GLY A 465 -3.40 6.74 -6.28
CA GLY A 465 -4.60 7.57 -6.35
C GLY A 465 -5.56 7.17 -7.47
N GLU A 466 -5.06 6.68 -8.60
CA GLU A 466 -5.87 6.24 -9.74
C GLU A 466 -6.33 4.78 -9.64
N THR A 467 -5.48 3.89 -9.14
CA THR A 467 -5.65 2.43 -9.29
C THR A 467 -5.73 1.67 -7.98
N ASP A 468 -5.56 2.34 -6.85
CA ASP A 468 -5.43 1.75 -5.50
C ASP A 468 -4.22 0.82 -5.32
N LEU A 469 -3.34 0.75 -6.32
CA LEU A 469 -2.13 -0.03 -6.27
C LEU A 469 -0.94 0.91 -6.22
N ASN A 470 -0.17 0.83 -5.14
CA ASN A 470 1.11 1.51 -5.04
C ASN A 470 2.16 0.58 -5.65
N PRO A 471 2.75 0.88 -6.82
CA PRO A 471 3.71 -0.01 -7.50
C PRO A 471 5.09 0.04 -6.84
N VAL A 472 5.14 -0.01 -5.51
CA VAL A 472 6.33 0.13 -4.67
C VAL A 472 7.41 -0.87 -5.09
N SER A 473 7.02 -2.13 -5.28
CA SER A 473 7.92 -3.19 -5.74
C SER A 473 8.54 -2.91 -7.11
N GLY A 474 7.81 -2.23 -8.01
CA GLY A 474 8.32 -1.83 -9.32
C GLY A 474 9.21 -0.60 -9.25
N ILE A 475 8.81 0.41 -8.48
CA ILE A 475 9.58 1.62 -8.18
C ILE A 475 10.96 1.26 -7.62
N SER A 476 11.02 0.35 -6.65
CA SER A 476 12.28 -0.06 -6.05
C SER A 476 13.18 -0.85 -7.00
N LYS A 477 12.63 -1.63 -7.93
CA LYS A 477 13.44 -2.35 -8.94
C LYS A 477 14.01 -1.39 -9.98
N LEU A 478 13.29 -0.33 -10.32
CA LEU A 478 13.82 0.74 -11.16
C LEU A 478 14.94 1.51 -10.46
N ALA A 479 14.81 1.74 -9.15
CA ALA A 479 15.89 2.27 -8.34
C ALA A 479 17.12 1.36 -8.38
N GLN A 480 16.95 0.04 -8.22
CA GLN A 480 18.03 -0.94 -8.36
C GLN A 480 18.69 -0.90 -9.75
N LEU A 481 17.90 -0.81 -10.83
CA LEU A 481 18.43 -0.73 -12.19
C LEU A 481 19.25 0.55 -12.42
N PHE A 482 18.75 1.69 -11.94
CA PHE A 482 19.46 2.97 -12.04
C PHE A 482 20.79 2.95 -11.27
N PHE A 483 20.80 2.36 -10.07
CA PHE A 483 22.01 2.26 -9.26
C PHE A 483 23.08 1.36 -9.88
N ALA A 484 22.69 0.34 -10.65
CA ALA A 484 23.63 -0.46 -11.41
C ALA A 484 24.38 0.32 -12.51
N LEU A 485 23.84 1.45 -12.97
CA LEU A 485 24.50 2.32 -13.95
C LEU A 485 25.48 3.30 -13.30
N ILE A 486 25.28 3.65 -12.03
CA ILE A 486 26.08 4.65 -11.32
C ILE A 486 27.21 3.99 -10.51
N ILE A 487 26.96 2.82 -9.94
CA ILE A 487 27.92 2.13 -9.08
C ILE A 487 28.78 1.20 -9.95
N PRO A 488 30.12 1.36 -9.96
CA PRO A 488 31.00 0.47 -10.70
C PRO A 488 30.84 -0.99 -10.25
N GLN A 489 30.72 -1.91 -11.19
CA GLN A 489 30.57 -3.35 -10.89
C GLN A 489 31.79 -3.96 -10.20
N ALA A 490 32.95 -3.34 -10.35
CA ALA A 490 34.17 -3.71 -9.63
C ALA A 490 34.14 -3.34 -8.13
N HIS A 491 33.15 -2.55 -7.67
CA HIS A 491 33.01 -2.20 -6.27
C HIS A 491 32.53 -3.42 -5.47
N LYS A 492 33.29 -3.84 -4.45
CA LYS A 492 33.00 -5.07 -3.67
C LYS A 492 31.62 -5.06 -2.99
N SER A 493 31.13 -3.88 -2.61
CA SER A 493 29.80 -3.70 -1.99
C SER A 493 28.70 -3.32 -2.99
N SER A 494 28.89 -3.55 -4.30
CA SER A 494 27.94 -3.10 -5.34
C SER A 494 26.53 -3.63 -5.10
N VAL A 495 26.39 -4.91 -4.71
CA VAL A 495 25.12 -5.57 -4.40
C VAL A 495 24.47 -4.95 -3.16
N LEU A 496 25.22 -4.71 -2.09
CA LEU A 496 24.73 -4.05 -0.88
C LEU A 496 24.25 -2.61 -1.15
N ILE A 497 25.04 -1.82 -1.89
CA ILE A 497 24.67 -0.44 -2.24
C ILE A 497 23.36 -0.44 -3.04
N ASN A 498 23.22 -1.40 -3.96
CA ASN A 498 22.02 -1.59 -4.76
C ASN A 498 20.79 -1.93 -3.88
N LEU A 499 20.94 -2.85 -2.93
CA LEU A 499 19.90 -3.22 -1.96
C LEU A 499 19.45 -2.01 -1.12
N ILE A 500 20.40 -1.25 -0.57
CA ILE A 500 20.11 -0.07 0.27
C ILE A 500 19.40 1.00 -0.56
N ALA A 501 19.85 1.26 -1.79
CA ALA A 501 19.20 2.25 -2.66
C ALA A 501 17.74 1.89 -2.97
N GLY A 502 17.49 0.61 -3.27
CA GLY A 502 16.13 0.15 -3.49
C GLY A 502 15.27 0.19 -2.23
N ALA A 503 15.82 -0.09 -1.05
CA ALA A 503 15.12 0.03 0.24
C ALA A 503 14.71 1.47 0.54
N VAL A 504 15.61 2.44 0.30
CA VAL A 504 15.31 3.87 0.44
C VAL A 504 14.18 4.27 -0.52
N SER A 505 14.23 3.81 -1.77
CA SER A 505 13.15 4.06 -2.73
C SER A 505 11.82 3.42 -2.32
N GLU A 506 11.86 2.22 -1.73
CA GLU A 506 10.69 1.52 -1.21
C GLU A 506 10.02 2.32 -0.09
N ALA A 507 10.82 2.70 0.91
CA ALA A 507 10.39 3.44 2.08
C ALA A 507 9.71 4.76 1.70
N GLY A 508 10.32 5.52 0.80
CA GLY A 508 9.80 6.82 0.35
C GLY A 508 8.46 6.72 -0.37
N ALA A 509 8.38 5.83 -1.36
CA ALA A 509 7.16 5.64 -2.15
C ALA A 509 6.01 5.03 -1.35
N LEU A 510 6.30 4.09 -0.45
CA LEU A 510 5.32 3.45 0.41
C LEU A 510 4.70 4.46 1.38
N GLN A 511 5.52 5.13 2.18
CA GLN A 511 5.04 6.08 3.19
C GLN A 511 4.29 7.27 2.59
N ALA A 512 4.76 7.75 1.43
CA ALA A 512 4.08 8.84 0.75
C ALA A 512 2.70 8.42 0.24
N GLY A 513 2.61 7.21 -0.33
CA GLY A 513 1.34 6.63 -0.74
C GLY A 513 0.37 6.44 0.43
N ASP A 514 0.86 5.88 1.55
CA ASP A 514 0.04 5.60 2.72
C ASP A 514 -0.54 6.88 3.33
N LEU A 515 0.28 7.93 3.49
CA LEU A 515 -0.22 9.21 4.00
C LEU A 515 -1.27 9.81 3.05
N MET A 516 -1.17 9.60 1.73
CA MET A 516 -2.17 10.09 0.78
C MET A 516 -3.50 9.37 0.90
N GLN A 517 -3.49 8.05 1.14
CA GLN A 517 -4.71 7.27 1.40
C GLN A 517 -5.41 7.81 2.66
N ASP A 518 -4.64 8.00 3.73
CA ASP A 518 -5.14 8.57 4.98
C ASP A 518 -5.69 9.98 4.75
N LEU A 519 -4.93 10.87 4.13
CA LEU A 519 -5.36 12.25 3.87
C LEU A 519 -6.60 12.31 3.00
N LYS A 520 -6.81 11.35 2.08
CA LYS A 520 -8.09 11.21 1.37
C LYS A 520 -9.21 10.86 2.34
N THR A 521 -9.02 9.84 3.18
CA THR A 521 -10.01 9.45 4.20
C THR A 521 -10.41 10.63 5.07
N GLY A 522 -9.42 11.38 5.55
CA GLY A 522 -9.65 12.55 6.38
C GLY A 522 -10.29 13.70 5.64
N HIS A 523 -9.91 13.97 4.39
CA HIS A 523 -10.55 15.00 3.57
C HIS A 523 -12.05 14.73 3.37
N LEU A 524 -12.43 13.47 3.09
CA LEU A 524 -13.83 13.07 2.93
C LEU A 524 -14.65 13.19 4.23
N LEU A 525 -13.99 13.07 5.38
CA LEU A 525 -14.63 13.12 6.70
C LEU A 525 -14.41 14.44 7.46
N GLY A 526 -13.81 15.44 6.80
CA GLY A 526 -13.50 16.73 7.44
C GLY A 526 -12.46 16.67 8.56
N ALA A 527 -11.62 15.64 8.61
CA ALA A 527 -10.51 15.55 9.57
C ALA A 527 -9.36 16.50 9.18
N ALA A 528 -8.66 17.01 10.20
CA ALA A 528 -7.60 17.99 9.98
C ALA A 528 -6.34 17.31 9.39
N PRO A 529 -5.83 17.74 8.22
CA PRO A 529 -4.61 17.17 7.61
C PRO A 529 -3.40 17.18 8.54
N LYS A 530 -3.27 18.24 9.35
CA LYS A 530 -2.21 18.36 10.35
C LYS A 530 -2.28 17.28 11.42
N ALA A 531 -3.47 16.88 11.84
CA ALA A 531 -3.63 15.84 12.86
C ALA A 531 -3.21 14.47 12.30
N GLN A 532 -3.57 14.18 11.05
CA GLN A 532 -3.18 12.94 10.36
C GLN A 532 -1.69 12.87 10.10
N PHE A 533 -1.07 13.97 9.67
CA PHE A 533 0.38 14.08 9.52
C PHE A 533 1.11 13.71 10.82
N TRP A 534 0.73 14.31 11.94
CA TRP A 534 1.33 13.97 13.24
C TRP A 534 1.00 12.55 13.68
N GLY A 535 -0.22 12.07 13.41
CA GLY A 535 -0.60 10.68 13.64
C GLY A 535 0.34 9.71 12.93
N GLN A 536 0.59 9.95 11.64
CA GLN A 536 1.50 9.15 10.83
C GLN A 536 2.95 9.22 11.32
N VAL A 537 3.45 10.42 11.67
CA VAL A 537 4.81 10.59 12.22
C VAL A 537 4.97 9.82 13.54
N ILE A 538 3.98 9.89 14.44
CA ILE A 538 4.00 9.17 15.73
C ILE A 538 3.94 7.66 15.48
N GLY A 539 3.01 7.21 14.65
CA GLY A 539 2.84 5.81 14.26
C GLY A 539 4.12 5.24 13.64
N ALA A 540 4.68 5.92 12.64
CA ALA A 540 5.91 5.53 11.96
C ALA A 540 7.11 5.49 12.91
N THR A 541 7.26 6.47 13.80
CA THR A 541 8.35 6.47 14.81
C THR A 541 8.26 5.28 15.74
N ALA A 542 7.07 5.06 16.33
CA ALA A 542 6.85 3.96 17.25
C ALA A 542 6.95 2.60 16.53
N GLY A 543 6.45 2.52 15.30
CA GLY A 543 6.54 1.34 14.44
C GLY A 543 7.96 1.02 14.00
N ALA A 544 8.80 2.02 13.69
CA ALA A 544 10.20 1.81 13.34
C ALA A 544 10.98 1.16 14.49
N ILE A 545 10.77 1.65 15.72
CA ILE A 545 11.37 1.08 16.93
C ILE A 545 10.81 -0.31 17.20
N LEU A 546 9.49 -0.45 17.24
CA LEU A 546 8.80 -1.70 17.57
C LEU A 546 9.12 -2.79 16.54
N SER A 547 9.07 -2.49 15.25
CA SER A 547 9.34 -3.47 14.18
C SER A 547 10.76 -4.03 14.26
N ALA A 548 11.75 -3.21 14.62
CA ALA A 548 13.12 -3.68 14.83
C ALA A 548 13.22 -4.68 16.00
N PHE A 549 12.49 -4.44 17.09
CA PHE A 549 12.39 -5.39 18.20
C PHE A 549 11.64 -6.67 17.80
N ILE A 550 10.49 -6.54 17.14
CA ILE A 550 9.71 -7.69 16.68
C ILE A 550 10.57 -8.54 15.74
N TYR A 551 11.23 -7.94 14.74
CA TYR A 551 12.14 -8.64 13.84
C TYR A 551 13.20 -9.43 14.61
N ARG A 552 13.84 -8.80 15.61
CA ARG A 552 14.83 -9.48 16.47
C ARG A 552 14.24 -10.66 17.23
N ILE A 553 13.03 -10.52 17.77
CA ILE A 553 12.37 -11.62 18.49
C ILE A 553 12.14 -12.79 17.52
N TYR A 554 11.61 -12.53 16.33
CA TYR A 554 11.38 -13.55 15.32
C TYR A 554 12.68 -14.26 14.90
N THR A 555 13.75 -13.52 14.61
CA THR A 555 15.03 -14.11 14.20
C THR A 555 15.79 -14.82 15.33
N THR A 556 15.43 -14.58 16.59
CA THR A 556 16.02 -15.29 17.74
C THR A 556 15.26 -16.57 18.06
N VAL A 557 13.93 -16.58 17.82
CA VAL A 557 13.05 -17.70 18.17
C VAL A 557 12.90 -18.70 17.02
N TYR A 558 12.93 -18.22 15.78
CA TYR A 558 12.77 -19.05 14.58
C TYR A 558 14.03 -19.06 13.74
N GLU A 559 14.26 -20.17 13.04
CA GLU A 559 15.26 -20.27 11.99
C GLU A 559 14.79 -19.50 10.75
N ILE A 560 15.62 -18.57 10.28
CA ILE A 560 15.33 -17.71 9.14
C ILE A 560 16.61 -17.63 8.27
N PRO A 561 16.57 -18.03 6.99
CA PRO A 561 15.44 -18.66 6.28
C PRO A 561 15.12 -20.08 6.80
N GLY A 562 13.86 -20.47 6.80
CA GLY A 562 13.43 -21.83 7.19
C GLY A 562 12.05 -22.19 6.64
N ASP A 563 11.52 -23.36 7.01
CA ASP A 563 10.25 -23.89 6.48
C ASP A 563 9.05 -22.96 6.73
N LEU A 564 8.98 -22.39 7.94
CA LEU A 564 7.90 -21.49 8.31
C LEU A 564 8.12 -20.07 7.78
N PHE A 565 9.37 -19.58 7.79
CA PHE A 565 9.74 -18.23 7.36
C PHE A 565 10.74 -18.28 6.22
N GLN A 566 10.21 -18.43 5.01
CA GLN A 566 11.00 -18.60 3.80
C GLN A 566 11.67 -17.30 3.30
N VAL A 567 11.22 -16.13 3.77
CA VAL A 567 11.66 -14.79 3.33
C VAL A 567 11.76 -14.62 1.81
N PRO A 568 10.70 -14.98 1.03
CA PRO A 568 10.76 -15.00 -0.43
C PRO A 568 11.11 -13.62 -1.03
N THR A 569 10.67 -12.53 -0.39
CA THR A 569 10.99 -11.17 -0.82
C THR A 569 12.48 -10.89 -0.75
N ALA A 570 13.21 -11.44 0.22
CA ALA A 570 14.66 -11.27 0.35
C ALA A 570 15.41 -11.85 -0.86
N TYR A 571 14.98 -13.03 -1.33
CA TYR A 571 15.50 -13.62 -2.57
C TYR A 571 15.21 -12.76 -3.79
N VAL A 572 13.99 -12.22 -3.90
CA VAL A 572 13.63 -11.27 -4.97
C VAL A 572 14.53 -10.04 -4.97
N TRP A 573 14.82 -9.48 -3.78
CA TRP A 573 15.69 -8.32 -3.62
C TRP A 573 17.13 -8.60 -4.03
N ILE A 574 17.72 -9.66 -3.49
CA ILE A 574 19.14 -9.96 -3.73
C ILE A 574 19.38 -10.46 -5.15
N PHE A 575 18.50 -11.29 -5.71
CA PHE A 575 18.62 -11.74 -7.09
C PHE A 575 18.41 -10.58 -8.08
N THR A 576 17.56 -9.60 -7.77
CA THR A 576 17.48 -8.40 -8.60
C THR A 576 18.78 -7.61 -8.54
N ALA A 577 19.34 -7.38 -7.34
CA ALA A 577 20.62 -6.69 -7.19
C ALA A 577 21.74 -7.40 -7.96
N ARG A 578 21.83 -8.73 -7.82
CA ARG A 578 22.76 -9.61 -8.53
C ARG A 578 22.58 -9.61 -10.05
N LEU A 579 21.33 -9.59 -10.51
CA LEU A 579 20.99 -9.53 -11.94
C LEU A 579 21.57 -8.28 -12.59
N VAL A 580 21.33 -7.13 -11.94
CA VAL A 580 21.72 -5.83 -12.50
C VAL A 580 23.21 -5.54 -12.30
N THR A 581 23.87 -6.19 -11.33
CA THR A 581 25.32 -6.10 -11.15
C THR A 581 26.13 -7.10 -12.00
N GLY A 582 25.48 -8.00 -12.72
CA GLY A 582 26.12 -8.89 -13.68
C GLY A 582 26.65 -10.22 -13.11
N SER A 583 26.21 -10.61 -11.91
CA SER A 583 26.48 -11.96 -11.38
C SER A 583 25.63 -13.04 -12.07
N GLY A 584 26.19 -14.25 -12.16
CA GLY A 584 25.79 -15.29 -13.11
C GLY A 584 24.35 -15.79 -12.96
N LEU A 585 23.61 -15.80 -14.07
CA LEU A 585 22.31 -16.46 -14.19
C LEU A 585 22.49 -17.99 -14.23
N PRO A 586 21.58 -18.78 -13.64
CA PRO A 586 21.58 -20.23 -13.82
C PRO A 586 21.51 -20.63 -15.29
N TYR A 587 22.00 -21.84 -15.60
CA TYR A 587 21.99 -22.36 -16.97
C TYR A 587 20.57 -22.31 -17.57
N ARG A 588 20.45 -21.78 -18.80
CA ARG A 588 19.19 -21.57 -19.54
C ARG A 588 18.19 -20.58 -18.91
N ALA A 589 18.42 -20.06 -17.71
CA ALA A 589 17.49 -19.12 -17.08
C ALA A 589 17.36 -17.83 -17.90
N LYS A 590 18.45 -17.36 -18.51
CA LYS A 590 18.48 -16.16 -19.35
C LYS A 590 17.49 -16.22 -20.50
N GLU A 591 17.50 -17.29 -21.29
CA GLU A 591 16.65 -17.41 -22.47
C GLU A 591 15.17 -17.46 -22.11
N TRP A 592 14.81 -18.18 -21.04
CA TRP A 592 13.44 -18.25 -20.55
C TRP A 592 12.98 -16.93 -19.90
N ALA A 593 13.85 -16.26 -19.16
CA ALA A 593 13.61 -14.95 -18.60
C ALA A 593 13.35 -13.91 -19.70
N ILE A 594 14.15 -13.89 -20.77
CA ILE A 594 13.94 -13.01 -21.93
C ILE A 594 12.63 -13.36 -22.65
N GLY A 595 12.34 -14.65 -22.86
CA GLY A 595 11.07 -15.08 -23.47
C GLY A 595 9.86 -14.63 -22.67
N ALA A 596 9.90 -14.80 -21.34
CA ALA A 596 8.85 -14.34 -20.44
C ALA A 596 8.75 -12.81 -20.41
N ALA A 597 9.87 -12.09 -20.40
CA ALA A 597 9.91 -10.63 -20.49
C ALA A 597 9.20 -10.13 -21.75
N VAL A 598 9.53 -10.68 -22.93
CA VAL A 598 8.90 -10.29 -24.21
C VAL A 598 7.40 -10.58 -24.20
N LEU A 599 6.99 -11.75 -23.73
CA LEU A 599 5.58 -12.10 -23.57
C LEU A 599 4.86 -11.07 -22.68
N PHE A 600 5.46 -10.77 -21.52
CA PHE A 600 4.83 -9.90 -20.54
C PHE A 600 4.85 -8.42 -20.93
N VAL A 601 5.78 -7.95 -21.77
CA VAL A 601 5.68 -6.63 -22.43
C VAL A 601 4.35 -6.55 -23.17
N GLY A 602 4.07 -7.54 -24.03
CA GLY A 602 2.82 -7.58 -24.81
C GLY A 602 1.58 -7.64 -23.91
N THR A 603 1.58 -8.50 -22.89
CA THR A 603 0.42 -8.59 -21.97
C THR A 603 0.20 -7.31 -21.17
N THR A 604 1.28 -6.69 -20.67
CA THR A 604 1.20 -5.47 -19.84
C THR A 604 0.72 -4.30 -20.68
N ILE A 605 1.24 -4.12 -21.89
CA ILE A 605 0.75 -3.11 -22.84
C ILE A 605 -0.73 -3.36 -23.15
N THR A 606 -1.11 -4.60 -23.51
CA THR A 606 -2.51 -4.91 -23.84
C THR A 606 -3.44 -4.65 -22.66
N ARG A 607 -3.04 -5.05 -21.44
CA ARG A 607 -3.78 -4.84 -20.20
C ARG A 607 -3.95 -3.36 -19.88
N THR A 608 -2.91 -2.57 -20.13
CA THR A 608 -2.89 -1.12 -19.95
C THR A 608 -3.78 -0.40 -20.96
N LEU A 609 -3.78 -0.84 -22.22
CA LEU A 609 -4.67 -0.32 -23.27
C LEU A 609 -6.12 -0.83 -23.14
N ALA A 610 -6.35 -1.88 -22.36
CA ALA A 610 -7.67 -2.45 -22.12
C ALA A 610 -8.39 -1.87 -20.89
N VAL A 611 -7.87 -0.79 -20.28
CA VAL A 611 -8.55 -0.09 -19.18
C VAL A 611 -9.97 0.31 -19.61
N GLY A 612 -10.98 -0.02 -18.78
CA GLY A 612 -12.40 0.21 -19.07
C GLY A 612 -13.09 -0.89 -19.90
N LYS A 613 -12.36 -1.89 -20.41
CA LYS A 613 -12.94 -2.98 -21.21
C LYS A 613 -13.28 -4.20 -20.35
N ARG A 614 -14.44 -4.82 -20.61
CA ARG A 614 -14.95 -6.01 -19.87
C ARG A 614 -14.04 -7.24 -19.89
N TRP A 615 -13.15 -7.35 -20.89
CA TRP A 615 -12.25 -8.50 -21.08
C TRP A 615 -10.85 -8.27 -20.48
N ARG A 616 -10.58 -7.08 -19.92
CA ARG A 616 -9.31 -6.78 -19.22
C ARG A 616 -8.96 -7.81 -18.13
N PRO A 617 -9.91 -8.28 -17.29
CA PRO A 617 -9.58 -9.23 -16.23
C PRO A 617 -9.02 -10.57 -16.72
N LEU A 618 -9.27 -10.93 -17.99
CA LEU A 618 -8.75 -12.16 -18.61
C LEU A 618 -7.26 -12.04 -18.97
N ILE A 619 -6.73 -10.82 -19.08
CA ILE A 619 -5.33 -10.58 -19.43
C ILE A 619 -4.49 -10.68 -18.15
N PRO A 620 -3.52 -11.61 -18.06
CA PRO A 620 -2.70 -11.77 -16.86
C PRO A 620 -1.94 -10.50 -16.50
N GLY A 621 -1.99 -10.10 -15.23
CA GLY A 621 -1.12 -9.05 -14.68
C GLY A 621 0.26 -9.62 -14.34
N GLY A 622 1.33 -8.97 -14.79
CA GLY A 622 2.69 -9.47 -14.64
C GLY A 622 3.12 -9.61 -13.19
N ILE A 623 2.86 -8.61 -12.34
CA ILE A 623 3.19 -8.69 -10.91
C ILE A 623 2.48 -9.89 -10.26
N ALA A 624 1.18 -10.07 -10.49
CA ALA A 624 0.43 -11.15 -9.87
C ALA A 624 0.92 -12.54 -10.31
N VAL A 625 1.18 -12.73 -11.60
CA VAL A 625 1.77 -13.98 -12.13
C VAL A 625 3.14 -14.23 -11.50
N ALA A 626 3.99 -13.21 -11.44
CA ALA A 626 5.31 -13.34 -10.84
C ALA A 626 5.25 -13.72 -9.36
N VAL A 627 4.36 -13.09 -8.56
CA VAL A 627 4.14 -13.49 -7.17
C VAL A 627 3.76 -14.97 -7.06
N GLY A 628 2.88 -15.45 -7.95
CA GLY A 628 2.52 -16.85 -8.01
C GLY A 628 3.66 -17.80 -8.36
N MET A 629 4.66 -17.32 -9.12
CA MET A 629 5.82 -18.11 -9.53
C MET A 629 6.89 -18.22 -8.45
N TYR A 630 7.14 -17.18 -7.65
CA TYR A 630 8.16 -17.26 -6.59
C TYR A 630 7.61 -17.74 -5.25
N ASN A 631 6.32 -17.55 -4.97
CA ASN A 631 5.70 -18.11 -3.78
C ASN A 631 5.39 -19.59 -3.99
N VAL A 632 5.60 -20.39 -2.94
CA VAL A 632 5.23 -21.81 -2.97
C VAL A 632 3.73 -22.01 -3.24
N PRO A 633 3.33 -23.08 -3.94
CA PRO A 633 1.94 -23.30 -4.34
C PRO A 633 0.96 -23.30 -3.16
N SER A 634 1.40 -23.76 -1.99
CA SER A 634 0.58 -23.89 -0.78
C SER A 634 -0.08 -22.57 -0.35
N PHE A 635 0.64 -21.46 -0.43
CA PHE A 635 0.11 -20.15 -0.08
C PHE A 635 -0.78 -19.57 -1.19
N THR A 636 -0.42 -19.82 -2.45
CA THR A 636 -1.13 -19.31 -3.62
C THR A 636 -2.52 -19.95 -3.76
N LEU A 637 -2.63 -21.25 -3.50
CA LEU A 637 -3.89 -21.98 -3.56
C LEU A 637 -4.91 -21.45 -2.53
N ALA A 638 -4.49 -21.21 -1.30
CA ALA A 638 -5.37 -20.67 -0.26
C ALA A 638 -5.89 -19.26 -0.61
N ARG A 639 -5.04 -18.40 -1.20
CA ARG A 639 -5.44 -17.09 -1.72
C ARG A 639 -6.41 -17.21 -2.89
N ALA A 640 -6.18 -18.15 -3.81
CA ALA A 640 -7.11 -18.42 -4.91
C ALA A 640 -8.49 -18.85 -4.41
N VAL A 641 -8.56 -19.69 -3.37
CA VAL A 641 -9.83 -20.05 -2.71
C VAL A 641 -10.53 -18.81 -2.17
N GLY A 642 -9.80 -17.91 -1.49
CA GLY A 642 -10.36 -16.63 -1.01
C GLY A 642 -10.91 -15.74 -2.12
N GLY A 643 -10.16 -15.58 -3.21
CA GLY A 643 -10.59 -14.75 -4.35
C GLY A 643 -11.79 -15.34 -5.09
N LEU A 644 -11.88 -16.66 -5.21
CA LEU A 644 -13.06 -17.36 -5.77
C LEU A 644 -14.28 -17.25 -4.84
N PHE A 645 -14.07 -17.32 -3.53
CA PHE A 645 -15.14 -17.09 -2.56
C PHE A 645 -15.68 -15.65 -2.65
N ALA A 646 -14.80 -14.66 -2.77
CA ALA A 646 -15.18 -13.28 -2.99
C ALA A 646 -15.98 -13.10 -4.30
N TRP A 647 -15.55 -13.76 -5.37
CA TRP A 647 -16.27 -13.75 -6.65
C TRP A 647 -17.70 -14.29 -6.50
N TYR A 648 -17.83 -15.46 -5.88
CA TYR A 648 -19.11 -16.11 -5.64
C TYR A 648 -20.03 -15.22 -4.80
N TRP A 649 -19.50 -14.63 -3.72
CA TRP A 649 -20.25 -13.76 -2.81
C TRP A 649 -20.88 -12.56 -3.51
N VAL A 650 -20.09 -11.88 -4.35
CA VAL A 650 -20.52 -10.66 -5.04
C VAL A 650 -21.38 -10.96 -6.27
N HIS A 651 -20.96 -11.91 -7.11
CA HIS A 651 -21.59 -12.12 -8.42
C HIS A 651 -22.77 -13.09 -8.36
N PHE A 652 -22.64 -14.16 -7.57
CA PHE A 652 -23.64 -15.22 -7.51
C PHE A 652 -24.61 -15.00 -6.35
N ALA A 653 -24.10 -14.75 -5.15
CA ALA A 653 -24.92 -14.50 -3.98
C ALA A 653 -25.46 -13.06 -3.91
N ARG A 654 -24.95 -12.14 -4.74
CA ARG A 654 -25.36 -10.72 -4.82
C ARG A 654 -25.40 -10.01 -3.46
N ARG A 655 -24.44 -10.32 -2.60
CA ARG A 655 -24.33 -9.72 -1.26
C ARG A 655 -23.38 -8.53 -1.25
N ALA A 656 -23.60 -7.62 -0.30
CA ALA A 656 -22.72 -6.48 -0.07
C ALA A 656 -21.27 -6.92 0.21
N GLN A 657 -20.30 -6.10 -0.20
CA GLN A 657 -18.87 -6.36 0.00
C GLN A 657 -18.40 -6.07 1.43
N THR A 658 -19.08 -5.19 2.16
CA THR A 658 -18.66 -4.76 3.50
C THR A 658 -18.51 -5.95 4.48
N PRO A 659 -19.48 -6.87 4.62
CA PRO A 659 -19.32 -8.02 5.50
C PRO A 659 -18.20 -8.98 5.06
N LEU A 660 -17.94 -9.06 3.75
CA LEU A 660 -16.88 -9.88 3.19
C LEU A 660 -15.49 -9.35 3.56
N ILE A 661 -15.28 -8.03 3.51
CA ILE A 661 -14.05 -7.37 3.96
C ILE A 661 -13.86 -7.56 5.46
N ILE A 662 -14.93 -7.44 6.26
CA ILE A 662 -14.90 -7.64 7.72
C ILE A 662 -14.50 -9.08 8.06
N LEU A 663 -15.07 -10.07 7.37
CA LEU A 663 -14.71 -11.48 7.51
C LEU A 663 -13.23 -11.72 7.21
N ALA A 664 -12.74 -11.19 6.07
CA ALA A 664 -11.34 -11.33 5.68
C ALA A 664 -10.39 -10.68 6.70
N SER A 665 -10.77 -9.51 7.21
CA SER A 665 -10.05 -8.79 8.26
C SER A 665 -9.97 -9.61 9.54
N GLY A 666 -11.08 -10.23 9.95
CA GLY A 666 -11.12 -11.13 11.10
C GLY A 666 -10.16 -12.30 10.94
N PHE A 667 -10.14 -12.94 9.77
CA PHE A 667 -9.20 -14.04 9.52
C PHE A 667 -7.72 -13.62 9.61
N ILE A 668 -7.35 -12.51 8.99
CA ILE A 668 -5.96 -12.03 8.97
C ILE A 668 -5.52 -11.63 10.38
N LEU A 669 -6.35 -10.86 11.08
CA LEU A 669 -6.04 -10.40 12.45
C LEU A 669 -6.03 -11.53 13.46
N GLY A 670 -6.91 -12.52 13.31
CA GLY A 670 -6.98 -13.69 14.19
C GLY A 670 -5.68 -14.49 14.15
N GLU A 671 -5.24 -14.87 12.95
CA GLU A 671 -3.97 -15.56 12.78
C GLU A 671 -2.79 -14.67 13.17
N GLY A 672 -2.77 -13.41 12.74
CA GLY A 672 -1.72 -12.47 13.09
C GLY A 672 -1.55 -12.27 14.59
N PHE A 673 -2.65 -12.12 15.35
CA PHE A 673 -2.61 -12.02 16.81
C PHE A 673 -2.18 -13.33 17.47
N LEU A 674 -2.73 -14.48 17.06
CA LEU A 674 -2.39 -15.77 17.67
C LEU A 674 -1.01 -16.29 17.23
N SER A 675 -0.44 -15.78 16.15
CA SER A 675 0.96 -16.02 15.79
C SER A 675 1.92 -15.50 16.87
N ILE A 676 1.54 -14.44 17.61
CA ILE A 676 2.29 -13.92 18.76
C ILE A 676 2.32 -14.98 19.88
N VAL A 677 1.19 -15.66 20.11
CA VAL A 677 1.13 -16.76 21.09
C VAL A 677 2.02 -17.91 20.64
N ASN A 678 1.97 -18.29 19.36
CA ASN A 678 2.87 -19.32 18.81
C ASN A 678 4.35 -18.93 18.96
N LEU A 679 4.69 -17.66 18.74
CA LEU A 679 6.04 -17.13 18.97
C LEU A 679 6.47 -17.30 20.44
N PHE A 680 5.59 -17.03 21.40
CA PHE A 680 5.88 -17.29 22.82
C PHE A 680 6.02 -18.79 23.12
N LEU A 681 5.14 -19.63 22.59
CA LEU A 681 5.24 -21.09 22.77
C LEU A 681 6.56 -21.64 22.21
N GLN A 682 6.93 -21.19 21.01
CA GLN A 682 8.21 -21.56 20.39
C GLN A 682 9.40 -21.07 21.24
N GLY A 683 9.36 -19.82 21.71
CA GLY A 683 10.41 -19.26 22.55
C GLY A 683 10.56 -19.96 23.90
N LEU A 684 9.49 -20.56 24.42
CA LEU A 684 9.49 -21.40 25.62
C LEU A 684 9.88 -22.86 25.35
N GLY A 685 10.13 -23.23 24.09
CA GLY A 685 10.48 -24.60 23.71
C GLY A 685 9.34 -25.60 23.90
N VAL A 686 8.08 -25.16 23.81
CA VAL A 686 6.93 -26.06 23.89
C VAL A 686 6.97 -27.01 22.67
N PRO A 687 6.91 -28.33 22.86
CA PRO A 687 7.02 -29.27 21.75
C PRO A 687 5.77 -29.25 20.87
N HIS A 688 5.98 -29.45 19.57
CA HIS A 688 4.91 -29.82 18.64
C HIS A 688 4.42 -31.24 18.96
N LEU A 689 3.14 -31.53 18.74
CA LEU A 689 2.49 -32.83 18.99
C LEU A 689 2.55 -33.76 17.78
#